data_AF-A0A0D2S096-F1
#
_entry.id   AF-A0A0D2S096-F1
#
_cell.length_a   1.000
_cell.length_b   1.000
_cell.length_c   1.000
_cell.angle_alpha   90.00
_cell.angle_beta   90.00
_cell.angle_gamma   90.00
#
_symmetry.space_group_name_H-M   'P 1'
#
loop_
_entity.id
_entity.type
_entity.pdbx_description
1 polymer ?
#
loop_
_entity_poly.entity_id
_entity_poly.type
_entity_poly.pdbx_seq_one_letter_code
_entity_poly.pdbx_strand_id
1 'polypeptide(L)'
;MSPFPSENGVEGDDEREEEEDEDVDDDEEEEEAEEDEEEPRLKYQRMGGSIPSLLSGEAASCISVAERMIALGTHDGTVHILDFLGNQVKEFAAHSAAVNDLSFDIEGEYIGSCSDDGSVVLNSLFTDEKLTFEYHRPMKAIALDPDYARKTSRRFVTGGLAGHLYFNTKKWLGYKDQVLHSGEGPIHAVKWRTSLIAWANDAGVKVYDAANDQRITFIERPRGTPHPEILLPHLVWQDDTLLVIGWGTSVKIAAIRTNLNKGTNGTYKRVTSNMNQVDIVASFQTSYYISGIAPFADALVVLAYIPSEDGEKEFSSAMPSRQGNAQRPEVRIVSWNNDELATDALPVHGFEHYKAKDYSLAHAPFSGSSYAGGQWAAGDEPIYYIVSPKDVVIAKPRDAEDHISWLLQHGWHEKALAAVEAGQGRSELLDEAASLCPKLLRGSATAWERWVFHFAHLRQLPVLVPYMPTENPRLRDTAYEVALVALATNPSVHKDLLSTVKSWPRVIYSALPVISAIEPQLNTSSMTDALKEALAELYVINGQYEKAFSLYADLMKPDIFDFIEKHNLHDSIREKVVQLMMVDCKQAVNLLIQNRDLIAPSEVVSQLLNTRNKCDSRYFLHLYLHSLFEVNPHAGKDFHDMQVELYVEYEPKMLLPFLRSSQHYTLEKVWIV
;
A
#
# COMPACT_ATOMS: atom_id res chain seq x y z
N MET A 1 17.59 52.88 56.73
CA MET A 1 17.08 54.23 56.44
C MET A 1 17.28 54.45 54.96
N SER A 2 16.20 54.61 54.18
CA SER A 2 16.31 55.12 52.81
C SER A 2 16.89 56.53 52.82
N PRO A 3 17.43 57.00 51.69
CA PRO A 3 16.93 58.28 51.18
C PRO A 3 16.83 58.36 49.64
N PHE A 4 15.73 58.98 49.20
CA PHE A 4 15.60 59.76 47.95
C PHE A 4 16.44 61.05 48.03
N PRO A 5 16.74 61.81 46.94
CA PRO A 5 15.82 62.78 46.29
C PRO A 5 15.96 62.87 44.72
N SER A 6 14.94 63.15 43.89
CA SER A 6 14.36 64.46 43.43
C SER A 6 15.41 65.53 43.03
N GLU A 7 15.34 66.28 41.92
CA GLU A 7 14.21 67.04 41.35
C GLU A 7 14.61 67.79 40.02
N ASN A 8 13.62 68.35 39.32
CA ASN A 8 13.64 69.38 38.24
C ASN A 8 13.76 68.88 36.79
N GLY A 9 12.86 69.11 35.83
CA GLY A 9 11.71 70.04 35.69
C GLY A 9 11.95 71.03 34.54
N VAL A 10 11.06 71.08 33.52
CA VAL A 10 10.56 72.25 32.74
C VAL A 10 9.90 71.79 31.42
N GLU A 11 8.78 72.46 31.13
CA GLU A 11 7.75 72.31 30.08
C GLU A 11 8.19 72.76 28.67
N GLY A 12 7.42 72.40 27.63
CA GLY A 12 7.15 73.30 26.49
C GLY A 12 7.07 72.66 25.09
N ASP A 13 5.89 72.80 24.47
CA ASP A 13 5.41 72.37 23.14
C ASP A 13 6.25 72.72 21.89
N ASP A 14 6.00 71.88 20.86
CA ASP A 14 5.87 72.11 19.39
C ASP A 14 6.75 73.16 18.68
N GLU A 15 7.49 72.71 17.66
CA GLU A 15 7.16 72.95 16.23
C GLU A 15 8.21 72.33 15.29
N ARG A 16 7.75 72.00 14.10
CA ARG A 16 8.42 71.28 13.00
C ARG A 16 9.55 72.12 12.38
N GLU A 17 10.62 71.46 11.92
CA GLU A 17 11.35 71.81 10.71
C GLU A 17 12.06 70.57 10.14
N GLU A 18 11.90 70.39 8.83
CA GLU A 18 12.54 69.45 7.90
C GLU A 18 14.07 69.70 7.90
N GLU A 19 15.02 68.82 7.59
CA GLU A 19 15.33 67.93 6.46
C GLU A 19 16.49 67.02 7.00
N GLU A 20 16.79 65.80 6.55
CA GLU A 20 17.48 65.41 5.31
C GLU A 20 17.63 63.88 5.31
N ASP A 21 17.74 63.34 4.10
CA ASP A 21 17.87 61.95 3.69
C ASP A 21 19.02 61.18 4.37
N GLU A 22 18.78 59.92 4.73
CA GLU A 22 19.77 58.85 4.58
C GLU A 22 19.05 57.50 4.42
N ASP A 23 19.03 57.05 3.16
CA ASP A 23 18.63 55.72 2.72
C ASP A 23 19.46 54.64 3.45
N VAL A 24 18.81 53.81 4.27
CA VAL A 24 19.29 52.47 4.60
C VAL A 24 18.11 51.53 4.42
N ASP A 25 18.00 51.00 3.21
CA ASP A 25 17.33 49.73 2.94
C ASP A 25 18.07 48.64 3.72
N ASP A 26 17.74 48.46 5.00
CA ASP A 26 17.91 47.17 5.67
C ASP A 26 16.68 46.33 5.31
N ASP A 27 16.68 45.82 4.08
CA ASP A 27 16.03 44.55 3.76
C ASP A 27 16.75 43.49 4.62
N GLU A 28 16.39 43.39 5.90
CA GLU A 28 16.53 42.16 6.65
C GLU A 28 15.59 41.16 5.97
N GLU A 29 16.07 40.54 4.89
CA GLU A 29 15.63 39.21 4.49
C GLU A 29 15.83 38.33 5.73
N GLU A 30 14.77 38.19 6.52
CA GLU A 30 14.58 37.05 7.40
C GLU A 30 14.70 35.83 6.48
N GLU A 31 15.92 35.31 6.33
CA GLU A 31 16.16 33.92 6.00
C GLU A 31 15.51 33.14 7.13
N GLU A 32 14.19 32.91 7.02
CA GLU A 32 13.53 31.80 7.68
C GLU A 32 14.36 30.58 7.27
N ALA A 33 15.24 30.15 8.17
CA ALA A 33 15.93 28.90 8.05
C ALA A 33 14.82 27.85 7.88
N GLU A 34 14.63 27.38 6.65
CA GLU A 34 13.82 26.20 6.38
C GLU A 34 14.37 25.13 7.32
N GLU A 35 13.66 24.87 8.43
CA GLU A 35 13.93 23.67 9.22
C GLU A 35 13.86 22.54 8.20
N ASP A 36 14.99 21.86 7.97
CA ASP A 36 15.06 20.70 7.09
C ASP A 36 14.01 19.70 7.60
N GLU A 37 12.79 19.76 7.07
CA GLU A 37 11.68 18.95 7.54
C GLU A 37 12.06 17.50 7.24
N GLU A 38 12.47 16.78 8.28
CA GLU A 38 12.90 15.40 8.16
C GLU A 38 11.67 14.52 7.93
N GLU A 39 11.77 13.59 6.98
CA GLU A 39 10.70 12.64 6.75
C GLU A 39 10.39 11.85 8.03
N PRO A 40 9.12 11.83 8.48
CA PRO A 40 8.72 11.04 9.65
C PRO A 40 9.08 9.57 9.46
N ARG A 41 9.52 8.86 10.49
CA ARG A 41 9.82 7.41 10.37
C ARG A 41 8.58 6.53 10.46
N LEU A 42 7.51 7.07 11.04
CA LEU A 42 6.27 6.38 11.32
C LEU A 42 5.08 7.09 10.66
N LYS A 43 4.03 6.32 10.36
CA LYS A 43 2.69 6.81 10.04
C LYS A 43 1.71 6.40 11.14
N TYR A 44 0.74 7.27 11.41
CA TYR A 44 -0.19 7.12 12.53
C TYR A 44 -1.63 7.02 12.06
N GLN A 45 -2.40 6.14 12.70
CA GLN A 45 -3.82 5.96 12.46
C GLN A 45 -4.54 5.65 13.77
N ARG A 46 -5.63 6.36 14.09
CA ARG A 46 -6.49 5.95 15.21
C ARG A 46 -7.21 4.66 14.90
N MET A 47 -7.27 3.75 15.86
CA MET A 47 -7.97 2.49 15.72
C MET A 47 -9.48 2.73 15.58
N GLY A 48 -10.09 2.08 14.59
CA GLY A 48 -11.51 2.18 14.30
C GLY A 48 -12.32 1.08 14.99
N GLY A 49 -13.35 0.60 14.28
CA GLY A 49 -14.21 -0.49 14.74
C GLY A 49 -15.00 -0.12 15.99
N SER A 50 -15.00 -1.01 16.98
CA SER A 50 -15.75 -0.88 18.23
C SER A 50 -15.06 0.02 19.27
N ILE A 51 -13.77 0.32 19.09
CA ILE A 51 -12.93 1.05 20.06
C ILE A 51 -13.51 2.42 20.44
N PRO A 52 -13.89 3.32 19.51
CA PRO A 52 -14.38 4.64 19.87
C PRO A 52 -15.64 4.58 20.75
N SER A 53 -16.57 3.67 20.42
CA SER A 53 -17.78 3.46 21.24
C SER A 53 -17.45 2.84 22.60
N LEU A 54 -16.57 1.85 22.64
CA LEU A 54 -16.18 1.14 23.85
C LEU A 54 -15.53 2.09 24.85
N LEU A 55 -14.53 2.85 24.38
CA LEU A 55 -13.79 3.81 25.21
C LEU A 55 -14.56 5.10 25.50
N SER A 56 -15.70 5.35 24.84
CA SER A 56 -16.58 6.45 25.26
C SER A 56 -17.16 6.21 26.65
N GLY A 57 -17.57 4.97 26.95
CA GLY A 57 -18.16 4.57 28.23
C GLY A 57 -17.13 4.13 29.27
N GLU A 58 -16.06 3.46 28.84
CA GLU A 58 -15.07 2.85 29.74
C GLU A 58 -13.65 3.36 29.49
N ALA A 59 -12.72 3.05 30.40
CA ALA A 59 -11.31 3.40 30.26
C ALA A 59 -10.46 2.15 29.98
N ALA A 60 -9.63 2.20 28.94
CA ALA A 60 -8.60 1.18 28.70
C ALA A 60 -7.55 1.23 29.83
N SER A 61 -7.08 0.07 30.27
CA SER A 61 -6.03 -0.06 31.28
C SER A 61 -4.77 -0.75 30.77
N CYS A 62 -4.90 -1.72 29.86
CA CYS A 62 -3.78 -2.49 29.34
C CYS A 62 -4.10 -3.09 27.97
N ILE A 63 -3.07 -3.48 27.23
CA ILE A 63 -3.18 -4.09 25.90
C ILE A 63 -2.18 -5.23 25.74
N SER A 64 -2.56 -6.25 24.98
CA SER A 64 -1.69 -7.34 24.55
C SER A 64 -2.02 -7.70 23.10
N VAL A 65 -1.02 -8.12 22.33
CA VAL A 65 -1.18 -8.39 20.90
C VAL A 65 -0.65 -9.79 20.60
N ALA A 66 -1.46 -10.58 19.89
CA ALA A 66 -1.08 -11.88 19.32
C ALA A 66 -1.04 -11.78 17.79
N GLU A 67 -0.61 -12.84 17.11
CA GLU A 67 -0.43 -12.85 15.64
C GLU A 67 -1.72 -12.52 14.87
N ARG A 68 -2.90 -12.76 15.45
CA ARG A 68 -4.19 -12.68 14.74
C ARG A 68 -5.23 -11.80 15.42
N MET A 69 -4.91 -11.20 16.57
CA MET A 69 -5.88 -10.49 17.40
C MET A 69 -5.21 -9.62 18.45
N ILE A 70 -5.99 -8.70 18.99
CA ILE A 70 -5.60 -7.80 20.06
C ILE A 70 -6.50 -8.11 21.27
N ALA A 71 -5.95 -7.99 22.47
CA ALA A 71 -6.73 -7.93 23.69
C ALA A 71 -6.57 -6.58 24.36
N LEU A 72 -7.70 -6.00 24.76
CA LEU A 72 -7.79 -4.74 25.49
C LEU A 72 -8.47 -5.00 26.83
N GLY A 73 -7.78 -4.68 27.93
CA GLY A 73 -8.33 -4.71 29.27
C GLY A 73 -8.83 -3.32 29.68
N THR A 74 -9.87 -3.29 30.51
CA THR A 74 -10.52 -2.05 30.95
C THR A 74 -10.52 -1.89 32.47
N HIS A 75 -10.79 -0.67 32.93
CA HIS A 75 -10.88 -0.30 34.34
C HIS A 75 -12.06 -0.97 35.09
N ASP A 76 -13.11 -1.37 34.39
CA ASP A 76 -14.28 -2.07 34.96
C ASP A 76 -14.05 -3.59 35.14
N GLY A 77 -12.95 -4.13 34.63
CA GLY A 77 -12.60 -5.56 34.74
C GLY A 77 -12.98 -6.41 33.51
N THR A 78 -13.40 -5.78 32.42
CA THR A 78 -13.70 -6.45 31.16
C THR A 78 -12.43 -6.66 30.32
N VAL A 79 -12.38 -7.78 29.59
CA VAL A 79 -11.33 -8.09 28.61
C VAL A 79 -11.99 -8.23 27.24
N HIS A 80 -11.67 -7.32 26.33
CA HIS A 80 -12.18 -7.31 24.97
C HIS A 80 -11.15 -7.90 24.02
N ILE A 81 -11.60 -8.79 23.16
CA ILE A 81 -10.81 -9.39 22.09
C ILE A 81 -11.23 -8.76 20.78
N LEU A 82 -10.25 -8.23 20.05
CA LEU A 82 -10.46 -7.40 18.87
C LEU A 82 -9.70 -7.96 17.66
N ASP A 83 -10.22 -7.70 16.47
CA ASP A 83 -9.42 -7.81 15.24
C ASP A 83 -8.47 -6.60 15.10
N PHE A 84 -7.60 -6.62 14.09
CA PHE A 84 -6.64 -5.53 13.84
C PHE A 84 -7.26 -4.23 13.33
N LEU A 85 -8.55 -4.22 12.99
CA LEU A 85 -9.31 -3.03 12.64
C LEU A 85 -10.00 -2.40 13.85
N GLY A 86 -9.97 -3.07 15.01
CA GLY A 86 -10.60 -2.64 16.26
C GLY A 86 -12.03 -3.15 16.44
N ASN A 87 -12.51 -4.10 15.63
CA ASN A 87 -13.84 -4.69 15.83
C ASN A 87 -13.80 -5.72 16.94
N GLN A 88 -14.77 -5.67 17.86
CA GLN A 88 -14.90 -6.66 18.92
C GLN A 88 -15.33 -8.03 18.38
N VAL A 89 -14.50 -9.04 18.65
CA VAL A 89 -14.72 -10.45 18.29
C VAL A 89 -15.24 -11.25 19.48
N LYS A 90 -14.71 -11.00 20.68
CA LYS A 90 -15.13 -11.69 21.92
C LYS A 90 -14.99 -10.76 23.12
N GLU A 91 -15.72 -11.06 24.18
CA GLU A 91 -15.71 -10.30 25.43
C GLU A 91 -15.71 -11.26 26.61
N PHE A 92 -14.94 -10.90 27.64
CA PHE A 92 -14.93 -11.60 28.91
C PHE A 92 -15.11 -10.61 30.06
N ALA A 93 -16.23 -10.71 30.77
CA ALA A 93 -16.37 -10.16 32.11
C ALA A 93 -15.52 -11.00 33.07
N ALA A 94 -14.22 -10.76 33.04
CA ALA A 94 -13.22 -11.56 33.74
C ALA A 94 -13.14 -11.18 35.21
N HIS A 95 -13.19 -9.88 35.51
CA HIS A 95 -12.86 -9.31 36.81
C HIS A 95 -13.94 -8.35 37.32
N SER A 96 -13.84 -7.98 38.60
CA SER A 96 -14.72 -7.00 39.26
C SER A 96 -14.05 -5.63 39.49
N ALA A 97 -12.80 -5.49 39.08
CA ALA A 97 -12.01 -4.27 39.13
C ALA A 97 -11.01 -4.24 37.97
N ALA A 98 -10.28 -3.12 37.82
CA ALA A 98 -9.38 -2.86 36.71
C ALA A 98 -8.47 -4.04 36.36
N VAL A 99 -8.41 -4.37 35.07
CA VAL A 99 -7.45 -5.34 34.52
C VAL A 99 -6.08 -4.67 34.45
N ASN A 100 -5.08 -5.24 35.11
CA ASN A 100 -3.74 -4.63 35.19
C ASN A 100 -2.77 -5.12 34.10
N ASP A 101 -2.86 -6.37 33.68
CA ASP A 101 -1.97 -6.95 32.67
C ASP A 101 -2.66 -8.12 31.94
N LEU A 102 -2.19 -8.38 30.72
CA LEU A 102 -2.73 -9.38 29.80
C LEU A 102 -1.60 -10.16 29.12
N SER A 103 -1.75 -11.48 29.02
CA SER A 103 -0.79 -12.36 28.35
C SER A 103 -1.49 -13.41 27.52
N PHE A 104 -1.16 -13.45 26.23
CA PHE A 104 -1.47 -14.58 25.35
C PHE A 104 -0.43 -15.70 25.51
N ASP A 105 -0.81 -16.91 25.13
CA ASP A 105 0.16 -17.93 24.71
C ASP A 105 0.54 -17.73 23.23
N ILE A 106 1.62 -18.37 22.77
CA ILE A 106 2.21 -18.10 21.44
C ILE A 106 1.23 -18.43 20.29
N GLU A 107 0.33 -19.40 20.49
CA GLU A 107 -0.66 -19.80 19.49
C GLU A 107 -1.92 -18.92 19.52
N GLY A 108 -2.06 -18.06 20.54
CA GLY A 108 -3.25 -17.24 20.75
C GLY A 108 -4.51 -18.07 21.04
N GLU A 109 -4.38 -19.20 21.74
CA GLU A 109 -5.53 -20.03 22.14
C GLU A 109 -6.08 -19.66 23.51
N TYR A 110 -5.23 -19.15 24.39
CA TYR A 110 -5.56 -18.72 25.74
C TYR A 110 -5.07 -17.30 26.00
N ILE A 111 -5.84 -16.61 26.84
CA ILE A 111 -5.46 -15.33 27.40
C ILE A 111 -5.55 -15.38 28.93
N GLY A 112 -4.49 -14.93 29.59
CA GLY A 112 -4.47 -14.66 31.01
C GLY A 112 -4.65 -13.18 31.30
N SER A 113 -5.46 -12.87 32.30
CA SER A 113 -5.69 -11.52 32.82
C SER A 113 -5.51 -11.51 34.34
N CYS A 114 -5.01 -10.39 34.89
CA CYS A 114 -4.91 -10.19 36.34
C CYS A 114 -5.47 -8.83 36.75
N SER A 115 -6.03 -8.73 37.96
CA SER A 115 -6.82 -7.56 38.37
C SER A 115 -6.55 -7.08 39.81
N ASP A 116 -6.97 -5.84 40.06
CA ASP A 116 -7.06 -5.25 41.38
C ASP A 116 -8.03 -5.95 42.33
N ASP A 117 -8.94 -6.77 41.81
CA ASP A 117 -9.78 -7.64 42.64
C ASP A 117 -9.01 -8.77 43.33
N GLY A 118 -7.73 -8.94 42.96
CA GLY A 118 -6.82 -9.93 43.52
C GLY A 118 -6.93 -11.31 42.91
N SER A 119 -7.58 -11.43 41.75
CA SER A 119 -7.69 -12.66 40.99
C SER A 119 -6.83 -12.66 39.73
N VAL A 120 -6.52 -13.86 39.26
CA VAL A 120 -6.03 -14.16 37.91
C VAL A 120 -7.07 -15.01 37.21
N VAL A 121 -7.40 -14.66 35.96
CA VAL A 121 -8.35 -15.41 35.15
C VAL A 121 -7.68 -15.85 33.85
N LEU A 122 -7.83 -17.13 33.52
CA LEU A 122 -7.39 -17.69 32.24
C LEU A 122 -8.63 -18.08 31.42
N ASN A 123 -8.77 -17.50 30.24
CA ASN A 123 -9.87 -17.78 29.32
C ASN A 123 -9.35 -18.47 28.06
N SER A 124 -10.06 -19.49 27.61
CA SER A 124 -9.91 -20.03 26.26
C SER A 124 -10.60 -19.14 25.25
N LEU A 125 -9.95 -18.90 24.12
CA LEU A 125 -10.54 -18.14 23.02
C LEU A 125 -11.46 -19.02 22.17
N PHE A 126 -11.20 -20.33 22.11
CA PHE A 126 -11.91 -21.28 21.25
C PHE A 126 -12.93 -22.17 21.96
N THR A 127 -12.90 -22.21 23.30
CA THR A 127 -13.85 -23.00 24.12
C THR A 127 -14.41 -22.13 25.26
N ASP A 128 -15.37 -22.66 26.01
CA ASP A 128 -15.94 -22.01 27.20
C ASP A 128 -15.08 -22.23 28.46
N GLU A 129 -13.84 -22.73 28.32
CA GLU A 129 -12.95 -22.93 29.46
C GLU A 129 -12.56 -21.57 30.08
N LYS A 130 -12.92 -21.39 31.36
CA LYS A 130 -12.53 -20.27 32.22
C LYS A 130 -12.01 -20.80 33.55
N LEU A 131 -10.80 -20.39 33.95
CA LEU A 131 -10.19 -20.74 35.24
C LEU A 131 -9.91 -19.46 36.02
N THR A 132 -10.22 -19.46 37.32
CA THR A 132 -10.00 -18.34 38.22
C THR A 132 -9.11 -18.77 39.39
N PHE A 133 -8.11 -17.95 39.70
CA PHE A 133 -7.15 -18.15 40.79
C PHE A 133 -7.19 -16.95 41.72
N GLU A 134 -7.40 -17.19 43.01
CA GLU A 134 -7.60 -16.15 44.03
C GLU A 134 -6.32 -15.93 44.85
N TYR A 135 -5.83 -14.69 44.88
CA TYR A 135 -4.62 -14.30 45.61
C TYR A 135 -4.88 -13.23 46.70
N HIS A 136 -6.11 -12.71 46.82
CA HIS A 136 -6.60 -11.81 47.88
C HIS A 136 -5.85 -10.47 48.06
N ARG A 137 -4.92 -10.15 47.16
CA ARG A 137 -4.20 -8.88 47.05
C ARG A 137 -4.13 -8.50 45.58
N PRO A 138 -4.18 -7.20 45.23
CA PRO A 138 -4.15 -6.76 43.84
C PRO A 138 -3.01 -7.38 43.04
N MET A 139 -3.35 -7.99 41.91
CA MET A 139 -2.43 -8.66 40.99
C MET A 139 -2.10 -7.73 39.83
N LYS A 140 -0.81 -7.45 39.64
CA LYS A 140 -0.33 -6.39 38.75
C LYS A 140 0.34 -6.89 37.48
N ALA A 141 0.80 -8.14 37.46
CA ALA A 141 1.51 -8.68 36.32
C ALA A 141 1.19 -10.17 36.11
N ILE A 142 1.10 -10.60 34.85
CA ILE A 142 0.90 -11.99 34.46
C ILE A 142 1.67 -12.33 33.19
N ALA A 143 2.22 -13.54 33.13
CA ALA A 143 2.74 -14.10 31.88
C ALA A 143 2.45 -15.59 31.79
N LEU A 144 1.84 -16.00 30.67
CA LEU A 144 1.65 -17.40 30.34
C LEU A 144 2.98 -18.03 29.87
N ASP A 145 3.16 -19.33 30.12
CA ASP A 145 4.14 -20.12 29.37
C ASP A 145 3.81 -19.96 27.87
N PRO A 146 4.78 -19.60 27.00
CA PRO A 146 4.50 -19.44 25.57
C PRO A 146 3.80 -20.66 24.96
N ASP A 147 4.07 -21.87 25.44
CA ASP A 147 3.42 -23.09 24.97
C ASP A 147 2.26 -23.54 25.91
N TYR A 148 1.59 -22.61 26.60
CA TYR A 148 0.57 -22.93 27.61
C TYR A 148 -0.49 -23.91 27.08
N ALA A 149 -1.03 -23.66 25.89
CA ALA A 149 -2.03 -24.50 25.27
C ALA A 149 -1.50 -25.91 24.95
N ARG A 150 -0.25 -25.99 24.47
CA ARG A 150 0.41 -27.22 24.02
C ARG A 150 0.91 -28.09 25.18
N LYS A 151 1.28 -27.50 26.32
CA LYS A 151 1.85 -28.21 27.47
C LYS A 151 0.78 -28.61 28.48
N THR A 152 0.75 -29.88 28.86
CA THR A 152 -0.15 -30.39 29.92
C THR A 152 0.09 -29.75 31.28
N SER A 153 1.28 -29.19 31.50
CA SER A 153 1.64 -28.47 32.72
C SER A 153 0.95 -27.11 32.86
N ARG A 154 0.37 -26.54 31.80
CA ARG A 154 -0.42 -25.29 31.79
C ARG A 154 0.09 -24.25 32.80
N ARG A 155 1.31 -23.75 32.56
CA ARG A 155 2.07 -22.95 33.53
C ARG A 155 1.88 -21.47 33.26
N PHE A 156 1.85 -20.68 34.32
CA PHE A 156 1.90 -19.23 34.22
C PHE A 156 2.63 -18.65 35.44
N VAL A 157 3.08 -17.41 35.32
CA VAL A 157 3.60 -16.62 36.43
C VAL A 157 2.74 -15.40 36.67
N THR A 158 2.61 -15.02 37.93
CA THR A 158 1.87 -13.81 38.30
C THR A 158 2.43 -13.20 39.58
N GLY A 159 2.26 -11.88 39.74
CA GLY A 159 2.66 -11.16 40.94
C GLY A 159 1.90 -9.86 41.09
N GLY A 160 2.00 -9.26 42.27
CA GLY A 160 1.31 -8.01 42.56
C GLY A 160 1.77 -7.37 43.87
N LEU A 161 0.86 -6.67 44.54
CA LEU A 161 1.17 -5.85 45.72
C LEU A 161 1.62 -6.64 46.95
N ALA A 162 1.38 -7.95 46.98
CA ALA A 162 1.91 -8.83 48.03
C ALA A 162 3.44 -9.00 47.95
N GLY A 163 4.07 -8.65 46.82
CA GLY A 163 5.51 -8.82 46.60
C GLY A 163 5.95 -10.28 46.43
N HIS A 164 5.00 -11.18 46.14
CA HIS A 164 5.28 -12.55 45.76
C HIS A 164 5.19 -12.70 44.23
N LEU A 165 6.16 -13.40 43.65
CA LEU A 165 6.06 -13.94 42.29
C LEU A 165 5.68 -15.41 42.39
N TYR A 166 4.44 -15.71 42.03
CA TYR A 166 3.89 -17.06 41.98
C TYR A 166 4.17 -17.69 40.62
N PHE A 167 4.61 -18.93 40.62
CA PHE A 167 4.74 -19.81 39.47
C PHE A 167 3.74 -20.94 39.63
N ASN A 168 2.66 -20.85 38.86
CA ASN A 168 1.58 -21.80 38.91
C ASN A 168 1.83 -22.93 37.90
N THR A 169 1.55 -24.16 38.30
CA THR A 169 1.67 -25.34 37.43
C THR A 169 0.53 -26.30 37.66
N LYS A 170 -0.07 -26.79 36.58
CA LYS A 170 -0.98 -27.94 36.61
C LYS A 170 -0.22 -29.22 36.91
N LYS A 171 -0.60 -29.87 38.00
CA LYS A 171 -0.19 -31.23 38.38
C LYS A 171 -1.41 -32.14 38.32
N TRP A 172 -1.20 -33.42 38.60
CA TRP A 172 -2.29 -34.42 38.58
C TRP A 172 -3.38 -34.15 39.64
N LEU A 173 -3.04 -33.50 40.76
CA LEU A 173 -3.98 -33.07 41.82
C LEU A 173 -4.59 -31.67 41.58
N GLY A 174 -4.44 -31.11 40.38
CA GLY A 174 -4.85 -29.75 40.05
C GLY A 174 -3.67 -28.77 40.05
N TYR A 175 -3.99 -27.49 40.16
CA TYR A 175 -2.99 -26.42 40.08
C TYR A 175 -2.28 -26.22 41.41
N LYS A 176 -0.98 -25.91 41.33
CA LYS A 176 -0.13 -25.64 42.48
C LYS A 176 0.70 -24.38 42.23
N ASP A 177 0.67 -23.47 43.20
CA ASP A 177 1.57 -22.31 43.24
C ASP A 177 2.90 -22.67 43.91
N GLN A 178 3.99 -22.21 43.30
CA GLN A 178 5.32 -22.12 43.89
C GLN A 178 5.72 -20.65 43.95
N VAL A 179 6.17 -20.17 45.10
CA VAL A 179 6.72 -18.82 45.22
C VAL A 179 8.16 -18.84 44.69
N LEU A 180 8.39 -18.27 43.50
CA LEU A 180 9.74 -18.15 42.90
C LEU A 180 10.53 -17.02 43.53
N HIS A 181 9.83 -15.98 43.97
CA HIS A 181 10.43 -14.82 44.58
C HIS A 181 9.49 -14.21 45.61
N SER A 182 10.05 -13.71 46.70
CA SER A 182 9.34 -12.95 47.73
C SER A 182 10.27 -11.92 48.35
N GLY A 183 9.68 -10.83 48.83
CA GLY A 183 10.41 -9.68 49.36
C GLY A 183 10.73 -8.66 48.27
N GLU A 184 11.46 -7.60 48.62
CA GLU A 184 11.88 -6.54 47.68
C GLU A 184 10.73 -5.77 47.00
N GLY A 185 9.56 -5.73 47.65
CA GLY A 185 8.42 -4.91 47.23
C GLY A 185 7.48 -5.58 46.21
N PRO A 186 6.45 -4.86 45.74
CA PRO A 186 5.50 -5.36 44.75
C PRO A 186 6.13 -5.84 43.45
N ILE A 187 5.48 -6.78 42.79
CA ILE A 187 5.82 -7.17 41.41
C ILE A 187 5.04 -6.26 40.47
N HIS A 188 5.75 -5.53 39.61
CA HIS A 188 5.17 -4.52 38.71
C HIS A 188 5.01 -4.99 37.27
N ALA A 189 5.90 -5.86 36.80
CA ALA A 189 5.86 -6.39 35.45
C ALA A 189 6.47 -7.79 35.41
N VAL A 190 5.95 -8.65 34.53
CA VAL A 190 6.51 -9.97 34.22
C VAL A 190 6.31 -10.29 32.75
N LYS A 191 7.33 -10.84 32.09
CA LYS A 191 7.25 -11.30 30.70
C LYS A 191 7.98 -12.63 30.54
N TRP A 192 7.37 -13.57 29.83
CA TRP A 192 7.90 -14.90 29.58
C TRP A 192 8.20 -15.08 28.09
N ARG A 193 9.44 -15.43 27.74
CA ARG A 193 9.87 -15.79 26.39
C ARG A 193 10.65 -17.09 26.43
N THR A 194 10.32 -18.04 25.57
CA THR A 194 10.87 -19.41 25.59
C THR A 194 10.84 -20.04 27.00
N SER A 195 12.00 -20.27 27.62
CA SER A 195 12.16 -20.75 29.00
C SER A 195 12.44 -19.63 30.00
N LEU A 196 12.63 -18.41 29.53
CA LEU A 196 13.09 -17.27 30.31
C LEU A 196 11.92 -16.44 30.84
N ILE A 197 11.95 -16.17 32.13
CA ILE A 197 10.98 -15.32 32.82
C ILE A 197 11.72 -14.10 33.35
N ALA A 198 11.36 -12.92 32.86
CA ALA A 198 11.84 -11.64 33.38
C ALA A 198 10.75 -10.99 34.23
N TRP A 199 11.11 -10.46 35.39
CA TRP A 199 10.17 -9.67 36.22
C TRP A 199 10.87 -8.48 36.88
N ALA A 200 10.06 -7.47 37.20
CA ALA A 200 10.49 -6.24 37.85
C ALA A 200 9.77 -6.04 39.20
N ASN A 201 10.53 -5.65 40.23
CA ASN A 201 10.04 -5.27 41.57
C ASN A 201 10.78 -4.02 42.08
N ASP A 202 10.53 -3.55 43.30
CA ASP A 202 11.13 -2.27 43.76
C ASP A 202 12.67 -2.26 43.77
N ALA A 203 13.32 -3.44 43.82
CA ALA A 203 14.77 -3.57 43.78
C ALA A 203 15.38 -3.58 42.36
N GLY A 204 14.63 -3.98 41.33
CA GLY A 204 15.11 -4.04 39.95
C GLY A 204 14.54 -5.21 39.14
N VAL A 205 15.21 -5.54 38.03
CA VAL A 205 14.80 -6.60 37.11
C VAL A 205 15.57 -7.89 37.40
N LYS A 206 14.90 -9.04 37.33
CA LYS A 206 15.52 -10.37 37.45
C LYS A 206 15.10 -11.22 36.28
N VAL A 207 15.98 -12.14 35.87
CA VAL A 207 15.67 -13.16 34.85
C VAL A 207 15.90 -14.55 35.41
N TYR A 208 14.93 -15.43 35.19
CA TYR A 208 14.90 -16.81 35.63
C TYR A 208 14.80 -17.76 34.43
N ASP A 209 15.60 -18.82 34.45
CA ASP A 209 15.52 -19.92 33.51
C ASP A 209 14.60 -21.01 34.09
N ALA A 210 13.38 -21.11 33.56
CA ALA A 210 12.40 -22.10 33.98
C ALA A 210 12.70 -23.52 33.47
N ALA A 211 13.65 -23.69 32.54
CA ALA A 211 14.09 -25.01 32.11
C ALA A 211 15.18 -25.57 33.05
N ASN A 212 16.04 -24.70 33.58
CA ASN A 212 17.13 -25.07 34.48
C ASN A 212 16.86 -24.75 35.97
N ASP A 213 15.69 -24.19 36.28
CA ASP A 213 15.25 -23.85 37.64
C ASP A 213 16.22 -22.90 38.37
N GLN A 214 16.74 -21.90 37.64
CA GLN A 214 17.81 -21.04 38.13
C GLN A 214 17.60 -19.57 37.77
N ARG A 215 17.83 -18.66 38.73
CA ARG A 215 17.95 -17.22 38.45
C ARG A 215 19.28 -16.94 37.75
N ILE A 216 19.20 -16.32 36.58
CA ILE A 216 20.35 -16.04 35.72
C ILE A 216 20.97 -14.68 36.05
N THR A 217 20.15 -13.63 36.24
CA THR A 217 20.66 -12.28 36.49
C THR A 217 19.78 -11.45 37.43
N PHE A 218 20.37 -10.39 37.97
CA PHE A 218 19.72 -9.30 38.68
C PHE A 218 20.30 -7.98 38.16
N ILE A 219 19.43 -7.10 37.70
CA ILE A 219 19.75 -5.77 37.19
C ILE A 219 19.12 -4.77 38.15
N GLU A 220 19.96 -4.04 38.87
CA GLU A 220 19.53 -3.08 39.88
C GLU A 220 18.64 -1.99 39.27
N ARG A 221 17.63 -1.56 40.03
CA ARG A 221 16.82 -0.39 39.70
C ARG A 221 17.73 0.84 39.53
N PRO A 222 17.53 1.66 38.48
CA PRO A 222 18.32 2.87 38.29
C PRO A 222 18.10 3.86 39.45
N ARG A 223 19.19 4.46 39.93
CA ARG A 223 19.16 5.44 41.03
C ARG A 223 18.43 6.71 40.61
N GLY A 224 17.73 7.36 41.56
CA GLY A 224 17.02 8.62 41.31
C GLY A 224 15.71 8.47 40.53
N THR A 225 15.31 7.25 40.16
CA THR A 225 14.02 7.01 39.50
C THR A 225 12.86 7.18 40.47
N PRO A 226 11.71 7.77 40.07
CA PRO A 226 10.48 7.77 40.84
C PRO A 226 10.04 6.37 41.26
N HIS A 227 9.24 6.26 42.32
CA HIS A 227 8.72 4.96 42.77
C HIS A 227 7.89 4.31 41.65
N PRO A 228 7.97 2.97 41.45
CA PRO A 228 7.23 2.30 40.37
C PRO A 228 5.71 2.50 40.35
N GLU A 229 5.10 2.92 41.46
CA GLU A 229 3.66 3.28 41.50
C GLU A 229 3.32 4.54 40.66
N ILE A 230 4.33 5.35 40.38
CA ILE A 230 4.27 6.54 39.54
C ILE A 230 4.69 6.22 38.10
N LEU A 231 5.72 5.37 37.96
CA LEU A 231 6.36 5.05 36.68
C LEU A 231 6.70 3.57 36.60
N LEU A 232 5.87 2.82 35.88
CA LEU A 232 6.00 1.38 35.78
C LEU A 232 7.24 0.99 34.95
N PRO A 233 7.93 -0.10 35.34
CA PRO A 233 8.98 -0.67 34.50
C PRO A 233 8.37 -1.38 33.28
N HIS A 234 8.96 -1.17 32.11
CA HIS A 234 8.58 -1.80 30.85
C HIS A 234 9.61 -2.85 30.45
N LEU A 235 9.18 -4.10 30.29
CA LEU A 235 10.01 -5.23 29.89
C LEU A 235 9.53 -5.75 28.55
N VAL A 236 10.41 -5.85 27.56
CA VAL A 236 10.08 -6.40 26.24
C VAL A 236 11.21 -7.30 25.74
N TRP A 237 10.86 -8.51 25.33
CA TRP A 237 11.78 -9.42 24.66
C TRP A 237 11.85 -9.05 23.19
N GLN A 238 13.03 -8.70 22.69
CA GLN A 238 13.27 -8.44 21.27
C GLN A 238 13.40 -9.74 20.48
N ASP A 239 14.06 -10.72 21.07
CA ASP A 239 14.17 -12.07 20.53
C ASP A 239 14.36 -13.06 21.69
N ASP A 240 14.77 -14.29 21.39
CA ASP A 240 14.98 -15.34 22.38
C ASP A 240 16.19 -15.09 23.31
N THR A 241 16.96 -14.03 23.06
CA THR A 241 18.22 -13.71 23.75
C THR A 241 18.32 -12.26 24.23
N LEU A 242 17.57 -11.33 23.65
CA LEU A 242 17.64 -9.90 23.99
C LEU A 242 16.41 -9.44 24.77
N LEU A 243 16.65 -8.90 25.97
CA LEU A 243 15.65 -8.26 26.82
C LEU A 243 15.90 -6.75 26.86
N VAL A 244 14.91 -5.97 26.43
CA VAL A 244 14.87 -4.51 26.52
C VAL A 244 14.14 -4.11 27.80
N ILE A 245 14.75 -3.20 28.56
CA ILE A 245 14.26 -2.74 29.86
C ILE A 245 14.18 -1.21 29.81
N GLY A 246 12.96 -0.67 29.92
CA GLY A 246 12.71 0.74 30.17
C GLY A 246 12.29 0.95 31.62
N TRP A 247 12.93 1.87 32.34
CA TRP A 247 12.61 2.17 33.73
C TRP A 247 12.85 3.64 34.07
N GLY A 248 11.78 4.41 34.26
CA GLY A 248 11.90 5.84 34.48
C GLY A 248 12.47 6.49 33.23
N THR A 249 13.68 7.05 33.35
CA THR A 249 14.47 7.62 32.24
C THR A 249 15.56 6.66 31.75
N SER A 250 15.68 5.46 32.32
CA SER A 250 16.77 4.54 31.98
C SER A 250 16.32 3.52 30.95
N VAL A 251 17.14 3.32 29.92
CA VAL A 251 17.05 2.16 29.03
C VAL A 251 18.26 1.25 29.27
N LYS A 252 18.03 -0.06 29.35
CA LYS A 252 19.06 -1.10 29.35
C LYS A 252 18.67 -2.24 28.42
N ILE A 253 19.63 -2.73 27.65
CA ILE A 253 19.46 -3.91 26.80
C ILE A 253 20.38 -5.01 27.33
N ALA A 254 19.77 -6.13 27.74
CA ALA A 254 20.45 -7.29 28.29
C ALA A 254 20.47 -8.44 27.29
N ALA A 255 21.66 -8.87 26.88
CA ALA A 255 21.88 -10.01 26.02
C ALA A 255 22.18 -11.27 26.84
N ILE A 256 21.42 -12.33 26.60
CA ILE A 256 21.49 -13.60 27.31
C ILE A 256 22.21 -14.61 26.40
N ARG A 257 23.43 -14.98 26.79
CA ARG A 257 24.30 -15.87 26.03
C ARG A 257 24.37 -17.24 26.70
N THR A 258 24.11 -18.29 25.93
CA THR A 258 24.33 -19.67 26.35
C THR A 258 25.80 -20.04 26.12
N ASN A 259 26.56 -20.34 27.19
CA ASN A 259 27.95 -20.79 27.04
C ASN A 259 28.00 -22.23 26.50
N LEU A 260 28.25 -22.40 25.21
CA LEU A 260 28.69 -23.66 24.61
C LEU A 260 30.22 -23.67 24.56
N ASN A 261 30.89 -24.22 25.58
CA ASN A 261 32.35 -24.35 25.57
C ASN A 261 32.81 -25.27 24.41
N LYS A 262 33.40 -24.69 23.35
CA LYS A 262 34.13 -25.43 22.31
C LYS A 262 35.44 -25.98 22.91
N GLY A 263 35.44 -27.27 23.26
CA GLY A 263 36.68 -27.98 23.61
C GLY A 263 37.59 -28.14 22.38
N THR A 264 38.90 -27.95 22.57
CA THR A 264 39.94 -27.91 21.52
C THR A 264 40.23 -29.24 20.81
N ASN A 265 39.42 -30.28 20.94
CA ASN A 265 39.62 -31.55 20.22
C ASN A 265 38.30 -32.22 19.87
N GLY A 266 37.49 -31.63 18.98
CA GLY A 266 36.49 -32.30 18.12
C GLY A 266 35.50 -33.29 18.74
N THR A 267 35.42 -33.41 20.07
CA THR A 267 34.62 -34.38 20.80
C THR A 267 33.89 -33.63 21.91
N TYR A 268 32.57 -33.58 21.78
CA TYR A 268 31.67 -32.92 22.72
C TYR A 268 31.69 -33.67 24.06
N LYS A 269 32.50 -33.21 25.02
CA LYS A 269 32.31 -33.57 26.43
C LYS A 269 31.31 -32.61 27.04
N ARG A 270 30.14 -33.13 27.41
CA ARG A 270 29.08 -32.42 28.14
C ARG A 270 29.54 -32.18 29.58
N VAL A 271 30.24 -31.08 29.82
CA VAL A 271 30.51 -30.58 31.19
C VAL A 271 29.29 -29.76 31.64
N THR A 272 28.80 -30.08 32.83
CA THR A 272 27.50 -29.71 33.41
C THR A 272 27.46 -28.30 34.00
N SER A 273 27.88 -27.27 33.27
CA SER A 273 27.63 -25.88 33.67
C SER A 273 27.14 -25.07 32.47
N ASN A 274 25.88 -25.28 32.10
CA ASN A 274 25.14 -24.43 31.17
C ASN A 274 24.73 -23.13 31.88
N MET A 275 25.69 -22.35 32.40
CA MET A 275 25.36 -21.04 32.97
C MET A 275 25.17 -20.05 31.83
N ASN A 276 23.92 -19.60 31.67
CA ASN A 276 23.61 -18.46 30.81
C ASN A 276 24.32 -17.24 31.41
N GLN A 277 25.11 -16.55 30.60
CA GLN A 277 25.72 -15.27 30.97
C GLN A 277 24.82 -14.14 30.47
N VAL A 278 24.68 -13.08 31.24
CA VAL A 278 23.95 -11.88 30.83
C VAL A 278 24.90 -10.71 30.74
N ASP A 279 25.00 -10.13 29.55
CA ASP A 279 25.80 -8.94 29.27
C ASP A 279 24.86 -7.76 29.00
N ILE A 280 25.09 -6.61 29.65
CA ILE A 280 24.39 -5.37 29.29
C ILE A 280 25.09 -4.79 28.05
N VAL A 281 24.43 -4.90 26.89
CA VAL A 281 25.00 -4.49 25.59
C VAL A 281 24.73 -3.02 25.25
N ALA A 282 23.72 -2.42 25.89
CA ALA A 282 23.43 -0.99 25.81
C ALA A 282 22.85 -0.49 27.14
N SER A 283 23.18 0.75 27.50
CA SER A 283 22.64 1.42 28.70
C SER A 283 22.74 2.93 28.53
N PHE A 284 21.61 3.62 28.56
CA PHE A 284 21.55 5.08 28.41
C PHE A 284 20.41 5.70 29.24
N GLN A 285 20.41 7.03 29.33
CA GLN A 285 19.39 7.82 30.01
C GLN A 285 18.72 8.76 29.02
N THR A 286 17.40 8.88 29.11
CA THR A 286 16.57 9.80 28.33
C THR A 286 16.28 11.07 29.13
N SER A 287 15.91 12.16 28.44
CA SER A 287 15.44 13.40 29.06
C SER A 287 13.95 13.36 29.47
N TYR A 288 13.25 12.30 29.06
CA TYR A 288 11.82 12.09 29.25
C TYR A 288 11.54 10.76 29.95
N TYR A 289 10.32 10.61 30.48
CA TYR A 289 9.90 9.37 31.11
C TYR A 289 9.43 8.34 30.08
N ILE A 290 9.81 7.08 30.29
CA ILE A 290 9.45 5.95 29.43
C ILE A 290 8.09 5.42 29.87
N SER A 291 7.07 5.63 29.04
CA SER A 291 5.70 5.11 29.19
C SER A 291 5.45 3.83 28.39
N GLY A 292 6.43 3.41 27.59
CA GLY A 292 6.38 2.23 26.77
C GLY A 292 7.62 2.12 25.92
N ILE A 293 8.06 0.90 25.64
CA ILE A 293 9.25 0.66 24.82
C ILE A 293 9.05 -0.60 23.99
N ALA A 294 9.51 -0.59 22.75
CA ALA A 294 9.47 -1.73 21.85
C ALA A 294 10.69 -1.71 20.90
N PRO A 295 11.14 -2.87 20.40
CA PRO A 295 12.20 -2.93 19.40
C PRO A 295 11.74 -2.36 18.05
N PHE A 296 12.64 -1.66 17.34
CA PHE A 296 12.44 -1.12 15.99
C PHE A 296 13.67 -1.46 15.14
N ALA A 297 13.70 -2.64 14.51
CA ALA A 297 14.89 -3.15 13.82
C ALA A 297 16.14 -3.12 14.74
N ASP A 298 17.14 -2.28 14.42
CA ASP A 298 18.37 -2.03 15.19
C ASP A 298 18.28 -0.83 16.16
N ALA A 299 17.10 -0.21 16.23
CA ALA A 299 16.75 0.89 17.13
C ALA A 299 15.60 0.48 18.08
N LEU A 300 15.04 1.43 18.80
CA LEU A 300 13.89 1.25 19.70
C LEU A 300 12.81 2.29 19.40
N VAL A 301 11.54 1.88 19.45
CA VAL A 301 10.41 2.81 19.62
C VAL A 301 10.22 3.06 21.11
N VAL A 302 10.20 4.32 21.52
CA VAL A 302 9.95 4.74 22.89
C VAL A 302 8.74 5.67 22.92
N LEU A 303 7.75 5.30 23.73
CA LEU A 303 6.65 6.19 24.08
C LEU A 303 7.11 7.09 25.22
N ALA A 304 7.39 8.35 24.89
CA ALA A 304 7.94 9.36 25.78
C ALA A 304 6.82 10.18 26.42
N TYR A 305 6.84 10.27 27.73
CA TYR A 305 6.06 11.23 28.50
C TYR A 305 6.96 12.37 28.95
N ILE A 306 6.61 13.59 28.56
CA ILE A 306 7.35 14.80 28.91
C ILE A 306 6.63 15.50 30.08
N PRO A 307 7.23 15.53 31.29
CA PRO A 307 6.67 16.28 32.40
C PRO A 307 6.74 17.80 32.12
N SER A 308 5.75 18.56 32.56
CA SER A 308 5.83 20.03 32.54
C SER A 308 6.73 20.60 33.63
N GLU A 309 7.27 21.79 33.41
CA GLU A 309 8.16 22.52 34.33
C GLU A 309 7.57 22.72 35.74
N ASP A 310 6.24 22.84 35.87
CA ASP A 310 5.54 22.94 37.16
C ASP A 310 5.31 21.58 37.84
N GLY A 311 5.28 20.49 37.05
CA GLY A 311 5.07 19.13 37.53
C GLY A 311 6.20 18.60 38.41
N GLU A 312 7.43 19.09 38.23
CA GLU A 312 8.57 18.72 39.07
C GLU A 312 8.42 19.20 40.53
N LYS A 313 7.71 20.32 40.76
CA LYS A 313 7.50 20.89 42.11
C LYS A 313 6.35 20.24 42.87
N GLU A 314 5.29 19.80 42.17
CA GLU A 314 4.13 19.16 42.80
C GLU A 314 4.41 17.76 43.36
N PHE A 315 5.48 17.08 42.94
CA PHE A 315 5.90 15.78 43.49
C PHE A 315 6.33 15.84 44.97
N SER A 316 6.54 17.03 45.53
CA SER A 316 6.89 17.24 46.94
C SER A 316 5.68 17.38 47.88
N SER A 317 4.45 17.55 47.35
CA SER A 317 3.26 17.85 48.16
C SER A 317 2.09 16.91 47.89
N ALA A 318 1.57 16.28 48.94
CA ALA A 318 0.56 15.24 48.93
C ALA A 318 -0.89 15.69 48.62
N MET A 319 -1.11 16.71 47.78
CA MET A 319 -2.45 17.16 47.40
C MET A 319 -2.54 17.31 45.87
N PRO A 320 -3.50 16.66 45.19
CA PRO A 320 -3.64 16.76 43.74
C PRO A 320 -4.33 18.08 43.37
N SER A 321 -3.63 18.94 42.60
CA SER A 321 -4.26 20.04 41.89
C SER A 321 -4.99 19.49 40.65
N ARG A 322 -6.07 20.16 40.24
CA ARG A 322 -7.06 19.67 39.25
C ARG A 322 -6.83 20.19 37.82
N GLN A 323 -5.63 20.70 37.50
CA GLN A 323 -5.31 21.24 36.18
C GLN A 323 -4.04 20.59 35.67
N GLY A 324 -4.19 19.64 34.75
CA GLY A 324 -3.08 18.91 34.17
C GLY A 324 -2.40 19.73 33.07
N ASN A 325 -1.13 20.05 33.30
CA ASN A 325 -0.23 20.67 32.34
C ASN A 325 0.62 19.58 31.62
N ALA A 326 0.05 18.42 31.29
CA ALA A 326 0.82 17.37 30.61
C ALA A 326 1.07 17.77 29.14
N GLN A 327 2.31 17.62 28.67
CA GLN A 327 2.60 17.77 27.24
C GLN A 327 2.07 16.57 26.46
N ARG A 328 1.92 16.73 25.14
CA ARG A 328 1.55 15.61 24.28
C ARG A 328 2.61 14.51 24.41
N PRO A 329 2.21 13.24 24.57
CA PRO A 329 3.18 12.16 24.54
C PRO A 329 3.80 12.09 23.16
N GLU A 330 5.06 11.70 23.10
CA GLU A 330 5.81 11.58 21.85
C GLU A 330 6.17 10.13 21.60
N VAL A 331 6.30 9.76 20.33
CA VAL A 331 6.92 8.51 19.92
C VAL A 331 8.29 8.87 19.36
N ARG A 332 9.34 8.33 19.99
CA ARG A 332 10.72 8.55 19.56
C ARG A 332 11.32 7.26 19.04
N ILE A 333 12.02 7.34 17.90
CA ILE A 333 12.89 6.27 17.42
C ILE A 333 14.30 6.58 17.89
N VAL A 334 14.89 5.71 18.71
CA VAL A 334 16.20 5.97 19.31
C VAL A 334 17.18 4.82 19.07
N SER A 335 18.43 5.18 18.73
CA SER A 335 19.53 4.21 18.61
C SER A 335 19.91 3.63 19.97
N TRP A 336 20.68 2.55 19.98
CA TRP A 336 21.21 1.97 21.24
C TRP A 336 22.24 2.87 21.94
N ASN A 337 22.70 3.92 21.26
CA ASN A 337 23.57 4.96 21.82
C ASN A 337 22.79 6.20 22.28
N ASN A 338 21.45 6.17 22.24
CA ASN A 338 20.56 7.30 22.53
C ASN A 338 20.63 8.44 21.50
N ASP A 339 20.94 8.12 20.24
CA ASP A 339 20.76 9.07 19.14
C ASP A 339 19.28 9.10 18.74
N GLU A 340 18.67 10.28 18.69
CA GLU A 340 17.28 10.46 18.27
C GLU A 340 17.21 10.41 16.74
N LEU A 341 16.50 9.42 16.20
CA LEU A 341 16.38 9.17 14.75
C LEU A 341 15.05 9.68 14.17
N ALA A 342 14.05 9.90 15.04
CA ALA A 342 12.78 10.57 14.75
C ALA A 342 12.03 10.85 16.06
N THR A 343 11.25 11.93 16.06
CA THR A 343 10.40 12.35 17.18
C THR A 343 9.06 12.84 16.65
N ASP A 344 7.99 12.17 17.04
CA ASP A 344 6.63 12.44 16.57
C ASP A 344 5.70 12.70 17.76
N ALA A 345 5.12 13.91 17.84
CA ALA A 345 4.15 14.25 18.89
C ALA A 345 2.76 13.65 18.58
N LEU A 346 2.19 12.88 19.51
CA LEU A 346 0.93 12.20 19.28
C LEU A 346 -0.29 13.05 19.67
N PRO A 347 -1.30 13.21 18.79
CA PRO A 347 -2.54 13.92 19.11
C PRO A 347 -3.53 13.00 19.86
N VAL A 348 -3.14 12.47 21.03
CA VAL A 348 -3.98 11.58 21.83
C VAL A 348 -5.12 12.35 22.51
N HIS A 349 -6.35 11.83 22.50
CA HIS A 349 -7.48 12.51 23.14
C HIS A 349 -7.39 12.56 24.68
N GLY A 350 -7.44 13.77 25.24
CA GLY A 350 -7.44 13.99 26.70
C GLY A 350 -6.07 13.84 27.35
N PHE A 351 -4.99 13.96 26.56
CA PHE A 351 -3.61 13.83 27.02
C PHE A 351 -3.28 14.74 28.20
N GLU A 352 -3.94 15.90 28.30
CA GLU A 352 -3.79 16.88 29.37
C GLU A 352 -4.14 16.30 30.75
N HIS A 353 -4.94 15.23 30.80
CA HIS A 353 -5.41 14.60 32.03
C HIS A 353 -4.65 13.32 32.40
N TYR A 354 -3.71 12.88 31.57
CA TYR A 354 -3.03 11.61 31.73
C TYR A 354 -1.60 11.78 32.28
N LYS A 355 -1.15 10.74 32.98
CA LYS A 355 0.20 10.62 33.52
C LYS A 355 0.96 9.54 32.76
N ALA A 356 2.27 9.49 32.98
CA ALA A 356 3.16 8.51 32.33
C ALA A 356 2.63 7.06 32.40
N LYS A 357 2.06 6.64 33.54
CA LYS A 357 1.54 5.28 33.73
C LYS A 357 0.21 4.98 33.04
N ASP A 358 -0.53 6.00 32.59
CA ASP A 358 -1.83 5.83 31.95
C ASP A 358 -1.67 5.49 30.45
N TYR A 359 -0.44 5.56 29.95
CA TYR A 359 -0.07 5.18 28.61
C TYR A 359 0.51 3.77 28.58
N SER A 360 0.32 3.07 27.46
CA SER A 360 0.93 1.77 27.21
C SER A 360 1.32 1.63 25.74
N LEU A 361 2.41 0.94 25.49
CA LEU A 361 2.88 0.57 24.16
C LEU A 361 2.91 -0.95 24.05
N ALA A 362 2.14 -1.50 23.10
CA ALA A 362 2.27 -2.89 22.67
C ALA A 362 2.71 -2.94 21.20
N HIS A 363 3.24 -4.07 20.78
CA HIS A 363 3.63 -4.30 19.40
C HIS A 363 3.19 -5.70 18.96
N ALA A 364 3.01 -5.88 17.65
CA ALA A 364 2.76 -7.20 17.08
C ALA A 364 3.91 -8.17 17.44
N PRO A 365 3.62 -9.45 17.76
CA PRO A 365 4.66 -10.41 18.09
C PRO A 365 5.60 -10.61 16.89
N PHE A 366 6.87 -10.89 17.16
CA PHE A 366 7.85 -11.23 16.13
C PHE A 366 7.40 -12.52 15.43
N SER A 367 6.98 -12.42 14.16
CA SER A 367 6.58 -13.59 13.37
C SER A 367 7.78 -14.54 13.23
N GLY A 368 7.59 -15.80 13.62
CA GLY A 368 8.65 -16.78 13.72
C GLY A 368 9.13 -17.28 12.35
N SER A 369 10.10 -16.60 11.72
CA SER A 369 11.06 -17.26 10.81
C SER A 369 12.49 -16.70 10.86
N SER A 370 12.85 -15.91 11.88
CA SER A 370 14.19 -15.32 12.01
C SER A 370 15.24 -16.33 12.51
N TYR A 371 15.45 -17.43 11.79
CA TYR A 371 16.74 -18.10 11.82
C TYR A 371 17.74 -17.20 11.08
N ALA A 372 18.53 -16.49 11.87
CA ALA A 372 19.64 -15.62 11.48
C ALA A 372 19.27 -14.17 11.07
N GLY A 373 19.50 -13.25 12.00
CA GLY A 373 20.01 -11.92 11.64
C GLY A 373 19.00 -10.79 11.45
N GLY A 374 17.97 -10.68 12.30
CA GLY A 374 17.24 -9.41 12.51
C GLY A 374 16.59 -8.77 11.28
N GLN A 375 16.55 -9.47 10.15
CA GLN A 375 15.88 -9.00 8.95
C GLN A 375 14.44 -9.47 9.01
N TRP A 376 13.54 -8.51 9.22
CA TRP A 376 12.12 -8.64 8.93
C TRP A 376 11.98 -9.28 7.55
N ALA A 377 11.20 -10.37 7.45
CA ALA A 377 10.83 -10.88 6.15
C ALA A 377 10.16 -9.73 5.39
N ALA A 378 10.57 -9.49 4.14
CA ALA A 378 10.01 -8.41 3.33
C ALA A 378 8.47 -8.49 3.33
N GLY A 379 7.81 -7.54 4.00
CA GLY A 379 6.35 -7.47 4.13
C GLY A 379 5.77 -7.55 5.55
N ASP A 380 6.53 -7.95 6.57
CA ASP A 380 6.06 -8.02 7.97
C ASP A 380 6.65 -6.87 8.81
N GLU A 381 6.22 -5.64 8.53
CA GLU A 381 6.62 -4.48 9.32
C GLU A 381 5.93 -4.47 10.70
N PRO A 382 6.68 -4.19 11.79
CA PRO A 382 6.12 -4.20 13.14
C PRO A 382 5.06 -3.10 13.30
N ILE A 383 3.86 -3.48 13.75
CA ILE A 383 2.79 -2.55 14.10
C ILE A 383 2.83 -2.27 15.60
N TYR A 384 2.80 -1.00 15.97
CA TYR A 384 2.79 -0.53 17.35
C TYR A 384 1.40 0.01 17.72
N TYR A 385 0.94 -0.32 18.92
CA TYR A 385 -0.34 0.10 19.48
C TYR A 385 -0.07 0.94 20.73
N ILE A 386 -0.32 2.23 20.61
CA ILE A 386 -0.21 3.21 21.69
C ILE A 386 -1.61 3.38 22.29
N VAL A 387 -1.74 3.02 23.55
CA VAL A 387 -3.02 3.05 24.27
C VAL A 387 -2.97 4.12 25.34
N SER A 388 -4.05 4.89 25.42
CA SER A 388 -4.39 5.77 26.53
C SER A 388 -5.78 5.38 27.05
N PRO A 389 -6.26 5.93 28.18
CA PRO A 389 -7.55 5.55 28.74
C PRO A 389 -8.73 5.70 27.75
N LYS A 390 -8.65 6.64 26.80
CA LYS A 390 -9.77 6.97 25.89
C LYS A 390 -9.43 6.89 24.40
N ASP A 391 -8.23 6.41 24.05
CA ASP A 391 -7.79 6.39 22.65
C ASP A 391 -6.79 5.25 22.41
N VAL A 392 -6.79 4.73 21.18
CA VAL A 392 -5.82 3.74 20.69
C VAL A 392 -5.27 4.22 19.35
N VAL A 393 -3.99 4.57 19.33
CA VAL A 393 -3.27 5.02 18.14
C VAL A 393 -2.38 3.89 17.63
N ILE A 394 -2.51 3.57 16.35
CA ILE A 394 -1.66 2.61 15.65
C ILE A 394 -0.53 3.38 14.99
N ALA A 395 0.71 2.98 15.23
CA ALA A 395 1.89 3.48 14.52
C ALA A 395 2.50 2.35 13.68
N LYS A 396 2.89 2.67 12.45
CA LYS A 396 3.54 1.75 11.52
C LYS A 396 4.76 2.42 10.90
N PRO A 397 5.84 1.68 10.58
CA PRO A 397 6.89 2.21 9.71
C PRO A 397 6.29 2.77 8.43
N ARG A 398 6.92 3.83 7.91
CA ARG A 398 6.62 4.29 6.57
C ARG A 398 7.22 3.32 5.56
N ASP A 399 6.41 2.98 4.58
CA ASP A 399 6.84 2.19 3.43
C ASP A 399 7.35 3.12 2.32
N ALA A 400 7.81 2.51 1.24
CA ALA A 400 8.30 3.25 0.07
C ALA A 400 7.26 4.13 -0.61
N GLU A 401 5.98 3.75 -0.53
CA GLU A 401 4.87 4.53 -1.10
C GLU A 401 4.61 5.77 -0.26
N ASP A 402 4.70 5.65 1.06
CA ASP A 402 4.68 6.80 1.97
C ASP A 402 5.86 7.75 1.71
N HIS A 403 7.05 7.22 1.43
CA HIS A 403 8.24 8.01 1.10
C HIS A 403 8.07 8.79 -0.20
N ILE A 404 7.63 8.12 -1.27
CA ILE A 404 7.34 8.78 -2.54
C ILE A 404 6.27 9.86 -2.35
N SER A 405 5.18 9.55 -1.64
CA SER A 405 4.11 10.51 -1.36
C SER A 405 4.59 11.72 -0.57
N TRP A 406 5.47 11.51 0.41
CA TRP A 406 6.07 12.59 1.19
C TRP A 406 6.94 13.48 0.31
N LEU A 407 7.82 12.91 -0.52
CA LEU A 407 8.65 13.65 -1.46
C LEU A 407 7.81 14.47 -2.47
N LEU A 408 6.67 13.93 -2.91
CA LEU A 408 5.74 14.64 -3.79
C LEU A 408 5.06 15.82 -3.07
N GLN A 409 4.63 15.65 -1.82
CA GLN A 409 4.00 16.71 -1.02
C GLN A 409 4.94 17.90 -0.78
N HIS A 410 6.24 17.64 -0.65
CA HIS A 410 7.28 18.67 -0.43
C HIS A 410 7.85 19.22 -1.74
N GLY A 411 7.26 18.86 -2.90
CA GLY A 411 7.69 19.33 -4.21
C GLY A 411 9.06 18.79 -4.66
N TRP A 412 9.65 17.83 -3.94
CA TRP A 412 10.93 17.19 -4.24
C TRP A 412 10.77 16.09 -5.29
N HIS A 413 10.18 16.48 -6.39
CA HIS A 413 9.74 15.55 -7.41
C HIS A 413 10.89 14.77 -8.05
N GLU A 414 12.10 15.34 -8.19
CA GLU A 414 13.27 14.59 -8.69
C GLU A 414 13.69 13.45 -7.75
N LYS A 415 13.62 13.69 -6.42
CA LYS A 415 13.88 12.66 -5.41
C LYS A 415 12.77 11.59 -5.41
N ALA A 416 11.50 12.01 -5.50
CA ALA A 416 10.35 11.10 -5.56
C ALA A 416 10.48 10.15 -6.75
N LEU A 417 10.90 10.72 -7.86
CA LEU A 417 11.10 10.04 -9.12
C LEU A 417 12.28 9.06 -9.07
N ALA A 418 13.41 9.45 -8.45
CA ALA A 418 14.53 8.55 -8.20
C ALA A 418 14.16 7.38 -7.24
N ALA A 419 13.30 7.62 -6.24
CA ALA A 419 12.82 6.58 -5.34
C ALA A 419 11.95 5.54 -6.06
N VAL A 420 11.13 5.98 -7.04
CA VAL A 420 10.40 5.09 -7.95
C VAL A 420 11.37 4.28 -8.82
N GLU A 421 12.38 4.93 -9.42
CA GLU A 421 13.40 4.26 -10.27
C GLU A 421 14.19 3.18 -9.51
N ALA A 422 14.39 3.34 -8.20
CA ALA A 422 15.03 2.37 -7.33
C ALA A 422 14.18 1.11 -7.05
N GLY A 423 12.97 1.01 -7.61
CA GLY A 423 12.11 -0.16 -7.54
C GLY A 423 11.27 -0.26 -6.28
N GLN A 424 11.01 0.86 -5.61
CA GLN A 424 10.32 0.87 -4.33
C GLN A 424 8.80 1.17 -4.42
N GLY A 425 8.27 1.66 -5.55
CA GLY A 425 6.84 2.03 -5.71
C GLY A 425 5.96 0.97 -6.40
N ARG A 426 4.65 0.96 -6.08
CA ARG A 426 3.61 0.18 -6.79
C ARG A 426 3.11 0.89 -8.07
N SER A 427 2.37 0.16 -8.91
CA SER A 427 1.87 0.63 -10.22
C SER A 427 0.97 1.86 -10.16
N GLU A 428 0.28 2.13 -9.06
CA GLU A 428 -0.68 3.23 -8.93
C GLU A 428 0.02 4.60 -8.81
N LEU A 429 1.20 4.65 -8.18
CA LEU A 429 2.05 5.84 -8.11
C LEU A 429 2.72 6.16 -9.46
N LEU A 430 2.78 5.20 -10.39
CA LEU A 430 3.33 5.43 -11.73
C LEU A 430 2.40 6.31 -12.59
N ASP A 431 1.09 6.26 -12.35
CA ASP A 431 0.12 7.15 -13.01
C ASP A 431 0.33 8.61 -12.56
N GLU A 432 0.51 8.82 -11.25
CA GLU A 432 0.80 10.13 -10.69
C GLU A 432 2.17 10.65 -11.14
N ALA A 433 3.20 9.80 -11.11
CA ALA A 433 4.54 10.13 -11.61
C ALA A 433 4.52 10.51 -13.11
N ALA A 434 3.80 9.76 -13.96
CA ALA A 434 3.66 10.07 -15.37
C ALA A 434 2.97 11.42 -15.62
N SER A 435 1.95 11.75 -14.81
CA SER A 435 1.24 13.04 -14.89
C SER A 435 2.12 14.23 -14.53
N LEU A 436 3.16 14.01 -13.71
CA LEU A 436 4.12 15.04 -13.30
C LEU A 436 5.26 15.20 -14.31
N CYS A 437 5.57 14.20 -15.13
CA CYS A 437 6.66 14.27 -16.13
C CYS A 437 6.65 15.56 -16.98
N PRO A 438 5.52 16.08 -17.50
CA PRO A 438 5.48 17.38 -18.18
C PRO A 438 6.00 18.56 -17.36
N LYS A 439 5.69 18.61 -16.06
CA LYS A 439 6.13 19.69 -15.16
C LYS A 439 7.62 19.58 -14.78
N LEU A 440 8.12 18.34 -14.66
CA LEU A 440 9.47 18.06 -14.15
C LEU A 440 10.52 18.08 -15.25
N LEU A 441 10.25 17.35 -16.33
CA LEU A 441 11.22 17.16 -17.40
C LEU A 441 11.30 18.41 -18.30
N ARG A 442 10.24 19.24 -18.28
CA ARG A 442 10.13 20.52 -18.99
C ARG A 442 10.69 20.39 -20.41
N GLY A 443 11.60 21.30 -20.80
CA GLY A 443 12.26 21.36 -22.11
C GLY A 443 13.39 20.36 -22.34
N SER A 444 13.68 19.42 -21.43
CA SER A 444 14.81 18.50 -21.58
C SER A 444 14.43 17.25 -22.39
N ALA A 445 14.74 17.26 -23.69
CA ALA A 445 14.55 16.09 -24.56
C ALA A 445 15.28 14.84 -24.02
N THR A 446 16.51 15.02 -23.53
CA THR A 446 17.33 13.91 -23.02
C THR A 446 16.75 13.26 -21.76
N ALA A 447 16.13 14.05 -20.88
CA ALA A 447 15.46 13.52 -19.70
C ALA A 447 14.21 12.73 -20.12
N TRP A 448 13.35 13.33 -20.96
CA TRP A 448 12.19 12.64 -21.54
C TRP A 448 12.53 11.31 -22.18
N GLU A 449 13.58 11.23 -22.98
CA GLU A 449 13.99 9.97 -23.62
C GLU A 449 14.42 8.90 -22.61
N ARG A 450 15.21 9.26 -21.58
CA ARG A 450 15.56 8.33 -20.50
C ARG A 450 14.30 7.78 -19.83
N TRP A 451 13.33 8.65 -19.58
CA TRP A 451 12.05 8.32 -18.96
C TRP A 451 11.20 7.38 -19.82
N VAL A 452 11.14 7.63 -21.13
CA VAL A 452 10.50 6.71 -22.07
C VAL A 452 11.17 5.33 -22.00
N PHE A 453 12.50 5.23 -22.07
CA PHE A 453 13.15 3.92 -21.98
C PHE A 453 12.97 3.24 -20.60
N HIS A 454 12.88 4.02 -19.52
CA HIS A 454 12.64 3.49 -18.18
C HIS A 454 11.23 2.91 -18.04
N PHE A 455 10.19 3.66 -18.42
CA PHE A 455 8.81 3.16 -18.44
C PHE A 455 8.65 1.95 -19.39
N ALA A 456 9.48 1.86 -20.44
CA ALA A 456 9.50 0.71 -21.35
C ALA A 456 10.00 -0.54 -20.62
N HIS A 457 11.07 -0.39 -19.83
CA HIS A 457 11.64 -1.47 -19.02
C HIS A 457 10.63 -1.99 -17.98
N LEU A 458 9.86 -1.10 -17.36
CA LEU A 458 8.81 -1.43 -16.40
C LEU A 458 7.53 -2.00 -17.06
N ARG A 459 7.43 -2.01 -18.40
CA ARG A 459 6.22 -2.35 -19.17
C ARG A 459 5.00 -1.46 -18.85
N GLN A 460 5.25 -0.24 -18.37
CA GLN A 460 4.22 0.73 -17.94
C GLN A 460 4.13 1.93 -18.89
N LEU A 461 4.78 1.85 -20.05
CA LEU A 461 4.76 2.93 -21.03
C LEU A 461 3.38 3.44 -21.48
N PRO A 462 2.32 2.61 -21.54
CA PRO A 462 0.96 3.10 -21.85
C PRO A 462 0.51 4.26 -20.97
N VAL A 463 0.97 4.30 -19.72
CA VAL A 463 0.67 5.37 -18.75
C VAL A 463 1.35 6.69 -19.10
N LEU A 464 2.56 6.64 -19.67
CA LEU A 464 3.35 7.83 -20.01
C LEU A 464 2.96 8.44 -21.36
N VAL A 465 2.49 7.62 -22.32
CA VAL A 465 2.19 8.06 -23.70
C VAL A 465 1.32 9.32 -23.78
N PRO A 466 0.23 9.48 -23.00
CA PRO A 466 -0.62 10.68 -23.07
C PRO A 466 0.11 12.00 -22.74
N TYR A 467 1.23 11.92 -22.03
CA TYR A 467 1.99 13.07 -21.55
C TYR A 467 3.24 13.37 -22.38
N MET A 468 3.61 12.48 -23.32
CA MET A 468 4.82 12.65 -24.12
C MET A 468 4.75 13.91 -25.00
N PRO A 469 5.78 14.78 -24.98
CA PRO A 469 5.78 16.02 -25.75
C PRO A 469 5.98 15.71 -27.23
N THR A 470 5.29 16.45 -28.11
CA THR A 470 5.40 16.30 -29.57
C THR A 470 6.18 17.45 -30.24
N GLU A 471 6.45 18.54 -29.50
CA GLU A 471 7.11 19.74 -30.03
C GLU A 471 8.20 20.33 -29.12
N ASN A 472 7.83 20.80 -27.92
CA ASN A 472 8.77 21.47 -26.99
C ASN A 472 8.85 20.70 -25.67
N PRO A 473 9.81 19.76 -25.50
CA PRO A 473 10.84 19.35 -26.46
C PRO A 473 10.35 18.23 -27.40
N ARG A 474 10.88 18.22 -28.63
CA ARG A 474 10.67 17.11 -29.56
C ARG A 474 11.73 16.04 -29.28
N LEU A 475 11.28 14.81 -29.12
CA LEU A 475 12.14 13.66 -28.82
C LEU A 475 12.68 13.03 -30.11
N ARG A 476 13.66 12.13 -29.99
CA ARG A 476 14.05 11.24 -31.09
C ARG A 476 12.89 10.34 -31.50
N ASP A 477 12.83 10.06 -32.80
CA ASP A 477 11.88 9.13 -33.42
C ASP A 477 11.76 7.80 -32.67
N THR A 478 12.90 7.24 -32.25
CA THR A 478 12.97 5.99 -31.48
C THR A 478 12.14 6.00 -30.21
N ALA A 479 11.98 7.15 -29.54
CA ALA A 479 11.21 7.24 -28.30
C ALA A 479 9.71 7.07 -28.58
N TYR A 480 9.19 7.73 -29.62
CA TYR A 480 7.82 7.59 -30.07
C TYR A 480 7.55 6.20 -30.66
N GLU A 481 8.50 5.64 -31.39
CA GLU A 481 8.41 4.29 -31.97
C GLU A 481 8.29 3.22 -30.87
N VAL A 482 9.14 3.27 -29.85
CA VAL A 482 9.05 2.38 -28.68
C VAL A 482 7.70 2.53 -28.00
N ALA A 483 7.15 3.74 -27.94
CA ALA A 483 5.85 3.99 -27.35
C ALA A 483 4.67 3.37 -28.11
N LEU A 484 4.66 3.55 -29.42
CA LEU A 484 3.65 2.95 -30.28
C LEU A 484 3.77 1.41 -30.29
N VAL A 485 5.00 0.87 -30.28
CA VAL A 485 5.23 -0.57 -30.18
C VAL A 485 4.73 -1.11 -28.82
N ALA A 486 4.99 -0.43 -27.71
CA ALA A 486 4.50 -0.85 -26.39
C ALA A 486 2.96 -0.94 -26.36
N LEU A 487 2.26 0.06 -26.89
CA LEU A 487 0.80 0.05 -27.00
C LEU A 487 0.26 -1.05 -27.93
N ALA A 488 1.04 -1.48 -28.93
CA ALA A 488 0.66 -2.56 -29.84
C ALA A 488 0.80 -3.98 -29.25
N THR A 489 1.41 -4.13 -28.07
CA THR A 489 1.66 -5.46 -27.46
C THR A 489 0.51 -5.96 -26.60
N ASN A 490 -0.37 -5.07 -26.12
CA ASN A 490 -1.43 -5.42 -25.19
C ASN A 490 -2.83 -5.09 -25.76
N PRO A 491 -3.70 -6.10 -25.99
CA PRO A 491 -5.05 -5.90 -26.51
C PRO A 491 -5.92 -4.90 -25.77
N SER A 492 -5.71 -4.72 -24.45
CA SER A 492 -6.52 -3.79 -23.66
C SER A 492 -6.31 -2.33 -24.03
N VAL A 493 -5.13 -1.98 -24.57
CA VAL A 493 -4.73 -0.59 -24.89
C VAL A 493 -4.65 -0.30 -26.40
N HIS A 494 -5.15 -1.20 -27.26
CA HIS A 494 -5.14 -0.98 -28.72
C HIS A 494 -5.98 0.25 -29.15
N LYS A 495 -6.98 0.63 -28.37
CA LYS A 495 -7.73 1.89 -28.61
C LYS A 495 -6.86 3.12 -28.35
N ASP A 496 -5.96 3.05 -27.37
CA ASP A 496 -5.02 4.12 -27.04
C ASP A 496 -3.94 4.23 -28.12
N LEU A 497 -3.50 3.10 -28.70
CA LEU A 497 -2.65 3.12 -29.89
C LEU A 497 -3.32 3.89 -31.04
N LEU A 498 -4.57 3.54 -31.35
CA LEU A 498 -5.32 4.16 -32.45
C LEU A 498 -5.51 5.66 -32.23
N SER A 499 -5.87 6.09 -31.01
CA SER A 499 -6.01 7.52 -30.70
C SER A 499 -4.66 8.25 -30.77
N THR A 500 -3.58 7.61 -30.34
CA THR A 500 -2.21 8.15 -30.38
C THR A 500 -1.73 8.33 -31.83
N VAL A 501 -1.87 7.30 -32.69
CA VAL A 501 -1.49 7.37 -34.12
C VAL A 501 -2.27 8.47 -34.86
N LYS A 502 -3.54 8.69 -34.50
CA LYS A 502 -4.36 9.75 -35.10
C LYS A 502 -4.03 11.16 -34.59
N SER A 503 -3.54 11.29 -33.35
CA SER A 503 -3.28 12.59 -32.71
C SER A 503 -1.85 13.08 -32.88
N TRP A 504 -0.86 12.19 -32.85
CA TRP A 504 0.55 12.56 -32.97
C TRP A 504 0.90 13.06 -34.37
N PRO A 505 1.69 14.15 -34.50
CA PRO A 505 2.16 14.61 -35.80
C PRO A 505 2.98 13.54 -36.53
N ARG A 506 2.59 13.20 -37.76
CA ARG A 506 3.17 12.12 -38.58
C ARG A 506 4.68 12.23 -38.82
N VAL A 507 5.26 13.42 -38.63
CA VAL A 507 6.67 13.71 -38.86
C VAL A 507 7.58 13.38 -37.68
N ILE A 508 7.03 13.04 -36.51
CA ILE A 508 7.83 12.81 -35.29
C ILE A 508 8.31 11.37 -35.11
N TYR A 509 7.79 10.41 -35.87
CA TYR A 509 8.17 9.00 -35.81
C TYR A 509 8.18 8.36 -37.19
N SER A 510 8.94 7.28 -37.37
CA SER A 510 8.83 6.42 -38.56
C SER A 510 7.75 5.37 -38.36
N ALA A 511 6.86 5.22 -39.35
CA ALA A 511 5.81 4.20 -39.27
C ALA A 511 6.36 2.77 -39.43
N LEU A 512 7.49 2.59 -40.13
CA LEU A 512 8.03 1.27 -40.49
C LEU A 512 8.32 0.35 -39.28
N PRO A 513 9.03 0.80 -38.22
CA PRO A 513 9.29 -0.06 -37.06
C PRO A 513 8.03 -0.53 -36.36
N VAL A 514 7.03 0.37 -36.25
CA VAL A 514 5.74 0.06 -35.64
C VAL A 514 4.96 -0.94 -36.49
N ILE A 515 4.93 -0.75 -37.82
CA ILE A 515 4.34 -1.70 -38.77
C ILE A 515 4.98 -3.07 -38.62
N SER A 516 6.31 -3.16 -38.60
CA SER A 516 7.04 -4.43 -38.45
C SER A 516 6.75 -5.16 -37.13
N ALA A 517 6.39 -4.43 -36.06
CA ALA A 517 5.98 -5.02 -34.79
C ALA A 517 4.52 -5.54 -34.80
N ILE A 518 3.65 -4.94 -35.61
CA ILE A 518 2.22 -5.28 -35.68
C ILE A 518 1.93 -6.35 -36.74
N GLU A 519 2.59 -6.31 -37.91
CA GLU A 519 2.37 -7.23 -39.03
C GLU A 519 2.32 -8.72 -38.63
N PRO A 520 3.22 -9.24 -37.76
CA PRO A 520 3.18 -10.64 -37.32
C PRO A 520 1.89 -11.04 -36.60
N GLN A 521 1.13 -10.08 -36.07
CA GLN A 521 -0.09 -10.32 -35.30
C GLN A 521 -1.34 -10.48 -36.18
N LEU A 522 -1.29 -10.17 -37.49
CA LEU A 522 -2.46 -10.08 -38.39
C LEU A 522 -3.39 -11.31 -38.37
N ASN A 523 -2.84 -12.51 -38.16
CA ASN A 523 -3.59 -13.77 -38.15
C ASN A 523 -3.77 -14.37 -36.74
N THR A 524 -3.53 -13.58 -35.70
CA THR A 524 -3.57 -14.03 -34.31
C THR A 524 -4.80 -13.49 -33.58
N SER A 525 -5.15 -14.11 -32.45
CA SER A 525 -6.27 -13.68 -31.61
C SER A 525 -6.05 -12.32 -30.93
N SER A 526 -4.82 -11.77 -30.92
CA SER A 526 -4.54 -10.44 -30.38
C SER A 526 -4.95 -9.32 -31.34
N MET A 527 -5.22 -9.61 -32.62
CA MET A 527 -5.56 -8.60 -33.62
C MET A 527 -6.99 -8.08 -33.46
N THR A 528 -7.16 -7.05 -32.63
CA THR A 528 -8.44 -6.34 -32.44
C THR A 528 -8.73 -5.39 -33.60
N ASP A 529 -10.00 -5.00 -33.77
CA ASP A 529 -10.39 -4.04 -34.82
C ASP A 529 -9.69 -2.68 -34.67
N ALA A 530 -9.44 -2.25 -33.43
CA ALA A 530 -8.67 -1.03 -33.15
C ALA A 530 -7.21 -1.15 -33.60
N LEU A 531 -6.58 -2.32 -33.42
CA LEU A 531 -5.21 -2.55 -33.89
C LEU A 531 -5.13 -2.63 -35.43
N LYS A 532 -6.12 -3.27 -36.07
CA LYS A 532 -6.24 -3.27 -37.54
C LYS A 532 -6.37 -1.86 -38.10
N GLU A 533 -7.20 -1.03 -37.46
CA GLU A 533 -7.37 0.36 -37.88
C GLU A 533 -6.09 1.17 -37.67
N ALA A 534 -5.42 1.01 -36.52
CA ALA A 534 -4.15 1.68 -36.27
C ALA A 534 -3.08 1.27 -37.30
N LEU A 535 -3.02 -0.01 -37.67
CA LEU A 535 -2.14 -0.50 -38.73
C LEU A 535 -2.49 0.10 -40.10
N ALA A 536 -3.78 0.26 -40.42
CA ALA A 536 -4.22 0.91 -41.65
C ALA A 536 -3.75 2.38 -41.70
N GLU A 537 -3.92 3.12 -40.61
CA GLU A 537 -3.40 4.50 -40.49
C GLU A 537 -1.88 4.56 -40.66
N LEU A 538 -1.14 3.62 -40.06
CA LEU A 538 0.31 3.53 -40.21
C LEU A 538 0.72 3.23 -41.66
N TYR A 539 -0.03 2.38 -42.38
CA TYR A 539 0.20 2.16 -43.81
C TYR A 539 -0.06 3.41 -44.64
N VAL A 540 -1.09 4.20 -44.32
CA VAL A 540 -1.34 5.50 -44.97
C VAL A 540 -0.16 6.46 -44.74
N ILE A 541 0.37 6.52 -43.51
CA ILE A 541 1.55 7.34 -43.18
C ILE A 541 2.77 6.89 -43.99
N ASN A 542 2.93 5.59 -44.17
CA ASN A 542 4.05 4.99 -44.91
C ASN A 542 3.83 4.94 -46.44
N GLY A 543 2.72 5.49 -46.96
CA GLY A 543 2.38 5.49 -48.39
C GLY A 543 1.97 4.13 -48.98
N GLN A 544 1.66 3.13 -48.15
CA GLN A 544 1.21 1.80 -48.55
C GLN A 544 -0.33 1.73 -48.67
N TYR A 545 -0.89 2.52 -49.58
CA TYR A 545 -2.35 2.73 -49.68
C TYR A 545 -3.15 1.46 -50.00
N GLU A 546 -2.61 0.52 -50.79
CA GLU A 546 -3.27 -0.75 -51.11
C GLU A 546 -3.49 -1.62 -49.87
N LYS A 547 -2.46 -1.73 -49.01
CA LYS A 547 -2.56 -2.48 -47.75
C LYS A 547 -3.52 -1.80 -46.78
N ALA A 548 -3.48 -0.46 -46.69
CA ALA A 548 -4.42 0.31 -45.89
C ALA A 548 -5.87 0.06 -46.34
N PHE A 549 -6.12 0.13 -47.65
CA PHE A 549 -7.43 -0.14 -48.25
C PHE A 549 -7.95 -1.53 -47.88
N SER A 550 -7.11 -2.57 -47.98
CA SER A 550 -7.53 -3.93 -47.63
C SER A 550 -8.04 -4.00 -46.17
N LEU A 551 -7.35 -3.35 -45.23
CA LEU A 551 -7.77 -3.32 -43.83
C LEU A 551 -9.01 -2.47 -43.59
N TYR A 552 -9.12 -1.30 -44.25
CA TYR A 552 -10.34 -0.47 -44.17
C TYR A 552 -11.57 -1.18 -44.74
N ALA A 553 -11.41 -1.97 -45.80
CA ALA A 553 -12.49 -2.80 -46.37
C ALA A 553 -12.93 -3.89 -45.38
N ASP A 554 -11.98 -4.57 -44.74
CA ASP A 554 -12.28 -5.60 -43.73
C ASP A 554 -12.95 -5.03 -42.48
N LEU A 555 -12.66 -3.77 -42.15
CA LEU A 555 -13.30 -3.01 -41.06
C LEU A 555 -14.61 -2.31 -41.48
N MET A 556 -15.01 -2.42 -42.75
CA MET A 556 -16.21 -1.78 -43.30
C MET A 556 -16.30 -0.27 -43.00
N LYS A 557 -15.18 0.44 -43.22
CA LYS A 557 -15.13 1.90 -42.97
C LYS A 557 -16.01 2.67 -43.97
N PRO A 558 -16.82 3.64 -43.51
CA PRO A 558 -17.81 4.33 -44.35
C PRO A 558 -17.18 5.25 -45.40
N ASP A 559 -15.99 5.78 -45.13
CA ASP A 559 -15.22 6.70 -45.97
C ASP A 559 -14.31 5.98 -46.99
N ILE A 560 -14.48 4.67 -47.16
CA ILE A 560 -13.63 3.86 -48.03
C ILE A 560 -13.72 4.26 -49.51
N PHE A 561 -14.88 4.74 -49.98
CA PHE A 561 -15.05 5.15 -51.38
C PHE A 561 -14.25 6.41 -51.70
N ASP A 562 -14.31 7.41 -50.81
CA ASP A 562 -13.49 8.62 -50.90
C ASP A 562 -11.98 8.27 -50.88
N PHE A 563 -11.61 7.26 -50.09
CA PHE A 563 -10.23 6.77 -50.02
C PHE A 563 -9.76 6.13 -51.34
N ILE A 564 -10.60 5.30 -51.98
CA ILE A 564 -10.29 4.68 -53.27
C ILE A 564 -10.08 5.75 -54.34
N GLU A 565 -10.98 6.74 -54.44
CA GLU A 565 -10.88 7.81 -55.43
C GLU A 565 -9.64 8.69 -55.19
N LYS A 566 -9.40 9.09 -53.94
CA LYS A 566 -8.25 9.92 -53.56
C LYS A 566 -6.89 9.28 -53.90
N HIS A 567 -6.79 7.96 -53.81
CA HIS A 567 -5.54 7.22 -54.00
C HIS A 567 -5.49 6.39 -55.29
N ASN A 568 -6.49 6.52 -56.17
CA ASN A 568 -6.62 5.79 -57.45
C ASN A 568 -6.52 4.25 -57.30
N LEU A 569 -7.15 3.67 -56.26
CA LEU A 569 -7.02 2.25 -55.91
C LEU A 569 -8.00 1.33 -56.67
N HIS A 570 -8.29 1.65 -57.92
CA HIS A 570 -9.32 0.97 -58.72
C HIS A 570 -8.98 -0.50 -59.00
N ASP A 571 -7.71 -0.89 -59.05
CA ASP A 571 -7.31 -2.28 -59.21
C ASP A 571 -7.50 -3.10 -57.92
N SER A 572 -7.30 -2.47 -56.76
CA SER A 572 -7.37 -3.12 -55.45
C SER A 572 -8.79 -3.55 -55.07
N ILE A 573 -9.82 -2.91 -55.66
CA ILE A 573 -11.22 -3.24 -55.35
C ILE A 573 -11.60 -4.67 -55.80
N ARG A 574 -10.81 -5.27 -56.71
CA ARG A 574 -11.07 -6.61 -57.26
C ARG A 574 -11.25 -7.68 -56.19
N GLU A 575 -10.47 -7.65 -55.12
CA GLU A 575 -10.51 -8.70 -54.08
C GLU A 575 -11.48 -8.40 -52.93
N LYS A 576 -12.14 -7.23 -52.94
CA LYS A 576 -12.97 -6.73 -51.84
C LYS A 576 -14.39 -6.35 -52.28
N VAL A 577 -14.87 -6.92 -53.38
CA VAL A 577 -16.20 -6.63 -53.96
C VAL A 577 -17.31 -6.80 -52.93
N VAL A 578 -17.32 -7.94 -52.21
CA VAL A 578 -18.36 -8.25 -51.23
C VAL A 578 -18.37 -7.23 -50.10
N GLN A 579 -17.21 -6.90 -49.56
CA GLN A 579 -17.05 -5.92 -48.48
C GLN A 579 -17.54 -4.54 -48.91
N LEU A 580 -17.17 -4.08 -50.11
CA LEU A 580 -17.64 -2.79 -50.64
C LEU A 580 -19.16 -2.75 -50.82
N MET A 581 -19.74 -3.85 -51.33
CA MET A 581 -21.19 -3.98 -51.48
C MET A 581 -21.93 -3.95 -50.13
N MET A 582 -21.31 -4.48 -49.08
CA MET A 582 -21.84 -4.43 -47.71
C MET A 582 -21.76 -3.02 -47.09
N VAL A 583 -20.73 -2.23 -47.43
CA VAL A 583 -20.60 -0.85 -46.93
C VAL A 583 -21.62 0.08 -47.59
N ASP A 584 -21.62 0.14 -48.93
CA ASP A 584 -22.61 0.91 -49.70
C ASP A 584 -22.77 0.28 -51.09
N CYS A 585 -23.82 -0.52 -51.24
CA CYS A 585 -24.12 -1.21 -52.50
C CYS A 585 -24.34 -0.26 -53.68
N LYS A 586 -24.82 0.97 -53.48
CA LYS A 586 -25.07 1.91 -54.59
C LYS A 586 -23.75 2.48 -55.11
N GLN A 587 -22.89 2.94 -54.20
CA GLN A 587 -21.57 3.44 -54.57
C GLN A 587 -20.68 2.33 -55.13
N ALA A 588 -20.70 1.14 -54.51
CA ALA A 588 -19.97 -0.02 -55.00
C ALA A 588 -20.39 -0.45 -56.40
N VAL A 589 -21.70 -0.55 -56.70
CA VAL A 589 -22.17 -0.90 -58.05
C VAL A 589 -21.72 0.12 -59.08
N ASN A 590 -21.84 1.41 -58.79
CA ASN A 590 -21.38 2.47 -59.68
C ASN A 590 -19.86 2.36 -59.94
N LEU A 591 -19.07 2.13 -58.90
CA LEU A 591 -17.62 1.98 -59.00
C LEU A 591 -17.23 0.74 -59.84
N LEU A 592 -17.90 -0.39 -59.64
CA LEU A 592 -17.65 -1.63 -60.40
C LEU A 592 -18.04 -1.49 -61.88
N ILE A 593 -19.11 -0.78 -62.19
CA ILE A 593 -19.55 -0.53 -63.57
C ILE A 593 -18.56 0.39 -64.29
N GLN A 594 -18.10 1.45 -63.62
CA GLN A 594 -17.10 2.37 -64.17
C GLN A 594 -15.76 1.67 -64.44
N ASN A 595 -15.41 0.66 -63.65
CA ASN A 595 -14.16 -0.09 -63.74
C ASN A 595 -14.31 -1.49 -64.37
N ARG A 596 -15.33 -1.68 -65.23
CA ARG A 596 -15.63 -2.97 -65.88
C ARG A 596 -14.48 -3.56 -66.72
N ASP A 597 -13.59 -2.71 -67.21
CA ASP A 597 -12.43 -3.12 -68.02
C ASP A 597 -11.34 -3.72 -67.12
N LEU A 598 -11.33 -3.36 -65.83
CA LEU A 598 -10.41 -3.88 -64.81
C LEU A 598 -10.99 -5.08 -64.07
N ILE A 599 -12.32 -5.15 -63.91
CA ILE A 599 -13.02 -6.22 -63.20
C ILE A 599 -14.17 -6.72 -64.04
N ALA A 600 -14.03 -7.95 -64.54
CA ALA A 600 -15.02 -8.54 -65.42
C ALA A 600 -16.33 -8.83 -64.64
N PRO A 601 -17.50 -8.72 -65.30
CA PRO A 601 -18.78 -9.06 -64.67
C PRO A 601 -18.84 -10.48 -64.08
N SER A 602 -18.13 -11.44 -64.69
CA SER A 602 -18.00 -12.80 -64.17
C SER A 602 -17.24 -12.88 -62.84
N GLU A 603 -16.23 -12.04 -62.64
CA GLU A 603 -15.49 -11.95 -61.39
C GLU A 603 -16.38 -11.40 -60.27
N VAL A 604 -17.11 -10.31 -60.55
CA VAL A 604 -18.07 -9.71 -59.58
C VAL A 604 -19.14 -10.73 -59.17
N VAL A 605 -19.79 -11.36 -60.16
CA VAL A 605 -20.85 -12.35 -59.92
C VAL A 605 -20.32 -13.55 -59.13
N SER A 606 -19.12 -14.07 -59.48
CA SER A 606 -18.54 -15.21 -58.78
C SER A 606 -18.23 -14.91 -57.30
N GLN A 607 -17.73 -13.71 -56.99
CA GLN A 607 -17.48 -13.29 -55.61
C GLN A 607 -18.77 -13.15 -54.80
N LEU A 608 -19.79 -12.52 -55.38
CA LEU A 608 -21.10 -12.39 -54.72
C LEU A 608 -21.73 -13.76 -54.46
N LEU A 609 -21.71 -14.69 -55.42
CA LEU A 609 -22.26 -16.05 -55.26
C LEU A 609 -21.55 -16.86 -54.17
N ASN A 610 -20.26 -16.64 -53.97
CA ASN A 610 -19.45 -17.35 -52.96
C ASN A 610 -19.58 -16.75 -51.54
N THR A 611 -20.43 -15.74 -51.35
CA THR A 611 -20.64 -15.10 -50.04
C THR A 611 -21.39 -16.02 -49.07
N ARG A 612 -21.06 -15.95 -47.78
CA ARG A 612 -21.68 -16.81 -46.74
C ARG A 612 -23.18 -16.55 -46.53
N ASN A 613 -23.62 -15.29 -46.64
CA ASN A 613 -25.03 -14.93 -46.52
C ASN A 613 -25.70 -14.89 -47.90
N LYS A 614 -26.53 -15.90 -48.19
CA LYS A 614 -27.20 -16.03 -49.49
C LYS A 614 -28.24 -14.95 -49.75
N CYS A 615 -28.88 -14.40 -48.71
CA CYS A 615 -29.94 -13.40 -48.88
C CYS A 615 -29.38 -12.06 -49.37
N ASP A 616 -28.29 -11.59 -48.77
CA ASP A 616 -27.62 -10.34 -49.18
C ASP A 616 -26.97 -10.50 -50.56
N SER A 617 -26.36 -11.67 -50.81
CA SER A 617 -25.76 -12.03 -52.10
C SER A 617 -26.75 -11.92 -53.26
N ARG A 618 -27.95 -12.47 -53.14
CA ARG A 618 -28.97 -12.42 -54.20
C ARG A 618 -29.45 -10.98 -54.45
N TYR A 619 -29.64 -10.20 -53.39
CA TYR A 619 -29.99 -8.78 -53.52
C TYR A 619 -28.86 -7.96 -54.18
N PHE A 620 -27.61 -8.18 -53.79
CA PHE A 620 -26.45 -7.53 -54.41
C PHE A 620 -26.25 -7.93 -55.87
N LEU A 621 -26.49 -9.19 -56.22
CA LEU A 621 -26.51 -9.67 -57.60
C LEU A 621 -27.60 -8.96 -58.41
N HIS A 622 -28.80 -8.81 -57.84
CA HIS A 622 -29.90 -8.09 -58.49
C HIS A 622 -29.48 -6.65 -58.80
N LEU A 623 -29.00 -5.92 -57.80
CA LEU A 623 -28.56 -4.52 -57.97
C LEU A 623 -27.45 -4.39 -59.02
N TYR A 624 -26.41 -5.22 -58.93
CA TYR A 624 -25.29 -5.16 -59.86
C TYR A 624 -25.69 -5.48 -61.30
N LEU A 625 -26.39 -6.61 -61.51
CA LEU A 625 -26.79 -7.06 -62.85
C LEU A 625 -27.88 -6.16 -63.46
N HIS A 626 -28.77 -5.61 -62.65
CA HIS A 626 -29.75 -4.62 -63.09
C HIS A 626 -29.04 -3.37 -63.62
N SER A 627 -28.16 -2.76 -62.82
CA SER A 627 -27.41 -1.57 -63.24
C SER A 627 -26.46 -1.85 -64.41
N LEU A 628 -25.87 -3.06 -64.47
CA LEU A 628 -25.06 -3.49 -65.62
C LEU A 628 -25.89 -3.56 -66.90
N PHE A 629 -27.12 -4.07 -66.81
CA PHE A 629 -28.06 -4.16 -67.93
C PHE A 629 -28.52 -2.79 -68.41
N GLU A 630 -28.81 -1.86 -67.49
CA GLU A 630 -29.18 -0.47 -67.84
C GLU A 630 -28.07 0.25 -68.60
N VAL A 631 -26.81 0.00 -68.25
CA VAL A 631 -25.64 0.62 -68.92
C VAL A 631 -25.31 -0.05 -70.25
N ASN A 632 -25.36 -1.38 -70.31
CA ASN A 632 -25.15 -2.13 -71.54
C ASN A 632 -25.92 -3.47 -71.50
N PRO A 633 -27.01 -3.60 -72.31
CA PRO A 633 -27.83 -4.81 -72.34
C PRO A 633 -27.09 -6.11 -72.70
N HIS A 634 -25.88 -6.04 -73.26
CA HIS A 634 -25.08 -7.21 -73.63
C HIS A 634 -23.95 -7.52 -72.63
N ALA A 635 -23.64 -6.62 -71.69
CA ALA A 635 -22.51 -6.78 -70.77
C ALA A 635 -22.71 -7.90 -69.74
N GLY A 636 -23.98 -8.22 -69.41
CA GLY A 636 -24.36 -9.29 -68.49
C GLY A 636 -24.98 -10.52 -69.17
N LYS A 637 -24.79 -10.70 -70.49
CA LYS A 637 -25.54 -11.69 -71.30
C LYS A 637 -25.50 -13.12 -70.74
N ASP A 638 -24.36 -13.51 -70.16
CA ASP A 638 -24.14 -14.87 -69.63
C ASP A 638 -24.89 -15.09 -68.30
N PHE A 639 -25.43 -14.03 -67.70
CA PHE A 639 -26.15 -14.03 -66.42
C PHE A 639 -27.64 -13.70 -66.58
N HIS A 640 -28.15 -13.56 -67.81
CA HIS A 640 -29.56 -13.18 -68.03
C HIS A 640 -30.56 -14.22 -67.50
N ASP A 641 -30.22 -15.51 -67.53
CA ASP A 641 -31.04 -16.56 -66.88
C ASP A 641 -31.17 -16.35 -65.36
N MET A 642 -30.08 -15.94 -64.70
CA MET A 642 -30.09 -15.61 -63.28
C MET A 642 -30.87 -14.32 -63.02
N GLN A 643 -30.73 -13.34 -63.90
CA GLN A 643 -31.42 -12.06 -63.80
C GLN A 643 -32.94 -12.20 -63.89
N VAL A 644 -33.46 -13.15 -64.68
CA VAL A 644 -34.90 -13.47 -64.69
C VAL A 644 -35.40 -13.84 -63.29
N GLU A 645 -34.69 -14.75 -62.60
CA GLU A 645 -35.07 -15.16 -61.24
C GLU A 645 -35.00 -14.00 -60.24
N LEU A 646 -33.97 -13.16 -60.35
CA LEU A 646 -33.76 -12.03 -59.45
C LEU A 646 -34.83 -10.94 -59.63
N TYR A 647 -35.27 -10.66 -60.86
CA TYR A 647 -36.38 -9.73 -61.09
C TYR A 647 -37.68 -10.21 -60.45
N VAL A 648 -37.94 -11.52 -60.47
CA VAL A 648 -39.15 -12.09 -59.84
C VAL A 648 -39.15 -11.89 -58.34
N GLU A 649 -37.98 -12.01 -57.74
CA GLU A 649 -37.81 -11.93 -56.30
C GLU A 649 -37.77 -10.49 -55.78
N TYR A 650 -37.04 -9.59 -56.47
CA TYR A 650 -36.74 -8.25 -55.96
C TYR A 650 -37.43 -7.11 -56.72
N GLU A 651 -37.73 -7.27 -58.01
CA GLU A 651 -38.31 -6.19 -58.82
C GLU A 651 -39.21 -6.66 -59.98
N PRO A 652 -40.39 -7.24 -59.70
CA PRO A 652 -41.22 -7.93 -60.71
C PRO A 652 -41.68 -7.03 -61.88
N LYS A 653 -41.75 -5.72 -61.64
CA LYS A 653 -42.15 -4.73 -62.64
C LYS A 653 -41.16 -4.63 -63.81
N MET A 654 -39.88 -4.95 -63.56
CA MET A 654 -38.83 -4.88 -64.57
C MET A 654 -38.68 -6.18 -65.38
N LEU A 655 -39.39 -7.25 -65.00
CA LEU A 655 -39.35 -8.53 -65.71
C LEU A 655 -39.85 -8.43 -67.16
N LEU A 656 -41.03 -7.85 -67.39
CA LEU A 656 -41.58 -7.70 -68.75
C LEU A 656 -40.72 -6.79 -69.65
N PRO A 657 -40.23 -5.62 -69.19
CA PRO A 657 -39.24 -4.84 -69.92
C PRO A 657 -37.97 -5.62 -70.26
N PHE A 658 -37.43 -6.40 -69.32
CA PHE A 658 -36.22 -7.20 -69.50
C PHE A 658 -36.39 -8.32 -70.53
N LEU A 659 -37.48 -9.09 -70.44
CA LEU A 659 -37.76 -10.17 -71.41
C LEU A 659 -37.97 -9.66 -72.84
N ARG A 660 -38.45 -8.43 -73.01
CA ARG A 660 -38.61 -7.80 -74.34
C ARG A 660 -37.29 -7.33 -74.95
N SER A 661 -36.28 -7.09 -74.12
CA SER A 661 -35.01 -6.45 -74.53
C SER A 661 -33.84 -7.43 -74.56
N SER A 662 -33.86 -8.48 -73.74
CA SER A 662 -32.86 -9.55 -73.72
C SER A 662 -33.21 -10.68 -74.69
N GLN A 663 -32.21 -11.24 -75.37
CA GLN A 663 -32.33 -12.45 -76.20
C GLN A 663 -31.53 -13.64 -75.64
N HIS A 664 -30.95 -13.51 -74.44
CA HIS A 664 -29.95 -14.43 -73.90
C HIS A 664 -30.45 -15.21 -72.67
N TYR A 665 -31.75 -15.52 -72.61
CA TYR A 665 -32.36 -16.35 -71.57
C TYR A 665 -33.01 -17.62 -72.15
N THR A 666 -33.09 -18.67 -71.35
CA THR A 666 -33.73 -19.95 -71.68
C THR A 666 -35.23 -19.88 -71.44
N LEU A 667 -36.03 -20.33 -72.41
CA LEU A 667 -37.49 -20.30 -72.32
C LEU A 667 -38.00 -21.06 -71.09
N GLU A 668 -37.37 -22.18 -70.72
CA GLU A 668 -37.76 -23.02 -69.57
C GLU A 668 -37.83 -22.27 -68.23
N LYS A 669 -36.95 -21.29 -68.00
CA LYS A 669 -36.96 -20.51 -66.75
C LYS A 669 -38.07 -19.47 -66.68
N VAL A 670 -38.54 -18.97 -67.82
CA VAL A 670 -39.64 -18.00 -67.90
C VAL A 670 -41.00 -18.64 -67.61
N TRP A 671 -41.14 -19.96 -67.80
CA TRP A 671 -42.38 -20.70 -67.51
C TRP A 671 -42.56 -21.09 -66.03
N ILE A 672 -41.49 -21.03 -65.23
CA ILE A 672 -41.49 -21.39 -63.79
C ILE A 672 -41.84 -20.18 -62.90
N VAL A 673 -41.90 -19.00 -63.51
CA VAL A 673 -42.24 -17.70 -62.93
C VAL A 673 -43.67 -17.35 -63.32
#